data_AF-A0A7C6QHL6-F1
#
_entry.id   AF-A0A7C6QHL6-F1
#
_cell.length_a   1.000
_cell.length_b   1.000
_cell.length_c   1.000
_cell.angle_alpha   90.00
_cell.angle_beta   90.00
_cell.angle_gamma   90.00
#
_symmetry.space_group_name_H-M   'P 1'
#
loop_
_entity.id
_entity.type
_entity.pdbx_description
1 polymer ?
#
loop_
_entity_poly.entity_id
_entity_poly.type
_entity_poly.pdbx_seq_one_letter_code
_entity_poly.pdbx_strand_id
1 'polypeptide(L)'
;MKKVWRVIPMLLVLLVFICSWPVLPAAWSQVSESEPITASATCEITFALLDKEGAVWLTGLAAAPSAPGKAEEAVMLRLAQKQVGWFMRWELQLAATPGLLPLGLITGRDASLEWISIPTDELPASEGHTYQSLMSYDPEKGRLSFLYKNLTQDLVIAAATVELAAPSAPLQAMEPEAVAGKYMHIKDYRIEQVYHPLGVPLVMADFLWRLVLITDGQKYEPKYDYIIRPDETNTGLQLTWPGSQVSGEVYFYLVPDDAAGTDAEGGRLLFSSAWKATPEVLAIPWPELSFGNYRLRVEYEEGEVRWLLGEAPLRYIYDQVKNGVEVIERTPEGELAVELTFSSDQGLAEIPFEVRIDFKPDRLPGVAASSTGVASSTGVASSAGVADVAGFAGAASPAGPAGAADTDHTADTAAFSRTFSFTVTAKPGMTYKHTVLTPLPPLSGIAEVTVKSLQPGLQLSTGKNNFVVERAPAFTAAFTGEHLLNNVEGRPLMVKEGDPYPKLKVSSLWTGLLHVSIVHENKPPVVLSPVLLSDGVPQEIALTSSTAAGGGTGEDAVQAGSYEVHLELVREGLASAYQTLYFTVFPGQDKENWPNSRTEAFYLDDSGRLRYVPDYLGNKIPDFSYAGYGGGGVPIPQVPVKVTLEPIPGEADATMRIQAAIDEVAKLSPDENGFRGAVLLKKGEYRVSGTININTGGIVLRGEGDGEDGTILIASGNKSRNLIVISGGMTPGKVGTARRITDVYVPVGARSFHLEDASGLKVGDLIAVRRHGNAQWINHIGMNRIPQRSDGGDIVQWEPFTLEFERTITAIDGNLVTIDAPLMNAIDERWGGGDVLLMQEGRISGVGVENMRAVSEFDSSVVCRQSGATYYCDEAHAQYMVQFSNVKNAWARNLTAVHFFHGVAAMSRNSKWVTVEDSRSLKPVSQLTGSRRYPFYISGQLVLVQRCYSEDGRHAFAVDSRVVGPNVFLNNTAIRDYANSEPHHRWSVGGLYDNVAGVIAIENRLSFGTGHGWAGAYYVTWNTKGRLTVHSPPTALNWAVGHVGEKSLGSFAPQPDGYWISFGRRVEPESLYLQQLADRLGPEAVAAIGYPEYK
;
A
#
# COMPACT_ATOMS: atom_id res chain seq x y z
N MET A 1 -50.71 -12.37 24.80
CA MET A 1 -51.46 -13.44 24.10
C MET A 1 -51.22 -13.31 22.60
N LYS A 2 -51.28 -14.43 21.87
CA LYS A 2 -51.44 -14.64 20.39
C LYS A 2 -51.32 -13.45 19.41
N LYS A 3 -50.60 -13.72 18.30
CA LYS A 3 -50.69 -13.17 16.91
C LYS A 3 -50.07 -11.79 16.59
N VAL A 4 -49.55 -11.49 15.37
CA VAL A 4 -48.82 -12.30 14.33
C VAL A 4 -48.26 -11.39 13.19
N TRP A 5 -46.94 -11.51 12.91
CA TRP A 5 -46.21 -11.37 11.61
C TRP A 5 -46.03 -10.04 10.80
N ARG A 6 -44.85 -10.05 10.12
CA ARG A 6 -44.36 -9.34 8.91
C ARG A 6 -43.62 -8.00 9.09
N VAL A 7 -42.47 -7.75 8.45
CA VAL A 7 -41.41 -8.60 7.81
C VAL A 7 -40.09 -7.80 7.89
N ILE A 8 -38.94 -8.46 8.13
CA ILE A 8 -37.59 -7.93 7.87
C ILE A 8 -36.73 -9.08 7.31
N PRO A 9 -36.02 -8.92 6.17
CA PRO A 9 -34.93 -9.79 5.78
C PRO A 9 -33.59 -9.23 6.28
N MET A 10 -32.88 -9.99 7.11
CA MET A 10 -31.44 -9.80 7.30
C MET A 10 -30.70 -10.39 6.09
N LEU A 11 -29.69 -9.67 5.59
CA LEU A 11 -28.66 -10.26 4.73
C LEU A 11 -27.54 -10.76 5.63
N LEU A 12 -27.20 -12.04 5.52
CA LEU A 12 -26.03 -12.65 6.14
C LEU A 12 -25.12 -13.14 5.01
N VAL A 13 -23.86 -12.71 5.01
CA VAL A 13 -22.83 -13.14 4.04
C VAL A 13 -21.96 -14.22 4.68
N LEU A 14 -21.55 -15.23 3.92
CA LEU A 14 -20.63 -16.27 4.38
C LEU A 14 -19.58 -16.56 3.29
N LEU A 15 -18.30 -16.63 3.67
CA LEU A 15 -17.17 -16.77 2.74
C LEU A 15 -16.80 -18.24 2.42
N VAL A 16 -16.02 -18.41 1.35
CA VAL A 16 -15.40 -19.65 0.83
C VAL A 16 -13.96 -19.34 0.40
N PHE A 17 -13.13 -20.37 0.16
CA PHE A 17 -11.67 -20.34 0.32
C PHE A 17 -10.86 -20.40 -0.96
N ILE A 18 -9.62 -19.93 -0.87
CA ILE A 18 -8.60 -20.02 -1.91
C ILE A 18 -7.26 -20.40 -1.25
N CYS A 19 -6.92 -21.69 -1.29
CA CYS A 19 -5.51 -22.06 -1.40
C CYS A 19 -5.11 -22.01 -2.89
N SER A 20 -3.90 -21.58 -3.20
CA SER A 20 -3.36 -21.44 -4.55
C SER A 20 -2.16 -22.38 -4.75
N TRP A 21 -2.43 -23.55 -5.32
CA TRP A 21 -1.41 -24.52 -5.69
C TRP A 21 -0.84 -24.22 -7.09
N PRO A 22 0.48 -24.38 -7.30
CA PRO A 22 1.06 -24.36 -8.63
C PRO A 22 0.64 -25.64 -9.35
N VAL A 23 -0.20 -25.51 -10.38
CA VAL A 23 -0.72 -26.63 -11.17
C VAL A 23 0.43 -27.42 -11.79
N LEU A 24 0.75 -28.57 -11.21
CA LEU A 24 1.57 -29.57 -11.89
C LEU A 24 0.78 -30.10 -13.10
N PRO A 25 1.46 -30.39 -14.23
CA PRO A 25 0.77 -30.83 -15.45
C PRO A 25 -0.03 -32.10 -15.18
N ALA A 26 -1.24 -32.18 -15.72
CA ALA A 26 -2.20 -33.28 -15.51
C ALA A 26 -1.82 -34.58 -16.26
N ALA A 27 -0.56 -34.99 -16.17
CA ALA A 27 -0.02 -36.25 -16.65
C ALA A 27 0.84 -36.87 -15.56
N TRP A 28 0.71 -38.18 -15.35
CA TRP A 28 1.61 -38.96 -14.51
C TRP A 28 2.99 -39.05 -15.18
N SER A 29 3.78 -37.98 -15.08
CA SER A 29 5.20 -38.00 -15.45
C SER A 29 5.91 -38.99 -14.53
N GLN A 30 6.44 -40.07 -15.09
CA GLN A 30 7.36 -40.94 -14.37
C GLN A 30 8.64 -40.15 -14.10
N VAL A 31 8.74 -39.58 -12.90
CA VAL A 31 10.04 -39.19 -12.33
C VAL A 31 10.87 -40.47 -12.20
N SER A 32 12.15 -40.42 -12.52
CA SER A 32 13.00 -41.60 -12.38
C SER A 32 13.15 -41.99 -10.90
N GLU A 33 13.39 -43.28 -10.62
CA GLU A 33 13.50 -43.80 -9.25
C GLU A 33 14.69 -43.22 -8.45
N SER A 34 15.55 -42.43 -9.12
CA SER A 34 16.76 -41.78 -8.59
C SER A 34 16.67 -40.26 -8.42
N GLU A 35 15.62 -39.58 -8.92
CA GLU A 35 15.56 -38.11 -8.92
C GLU A 35 14.81 -37.53 -7.70
N PRO A 36 15.35 -36.50 -7.01
CA PRO A 36 14.64 -35.82 -5.93
C PRO A 36 13.38 -35.08 -6.41
N ILE A 37 12.27 -35.27 -5.71
CA ILE A 37 10.96 -34.70 -6.05
C ILE A 37 10.62 -33.58 -5.08
N THR A 38 10.04 -32.47 -5.57
CA THR A 38 9.62 -31.35 -4.72
C THR A 38 8.21 -30.88 -5.07
N ALA A 39 7.30 -30.95 -4.10
CA ALA A 39 5.98 -30.34 -4.12
C ALA A 39 6.03 -28.97 -3.42
N SER A 40 5.27 -28.00 -3.91
CA SER A 40 5.04 -26.72 -3.22
C SER A 40 3.59 -26.30 -3.37
N ALA A 41 3.09 -25.53 -2.41
CA ALA A 41 1.77 -24.92 -2.46
C ALA A 41 1.77 -23.57 -1.75
N THR A 42 0.77 -22.75 -2.03
CA THR A 42 0.50 -21.50 -1.31
C THR A 42 -0.95 -21.52 -0.81
N CYS A 43 -1.25 -20.91 0.34
CA CYS A 43 -2.63 -20.80 0.82
C CYS A 43 -2.90 -19.51 1.60
N GLU A 44 -3.99 -18.82 1.27
CA GLU A 44 -4.52 -17.71 2.06
C GLU A 44 -5.55 -18.24 3.07
N ILE A 45 -5.31 -17.99 4.36
CA ILE A 45 -6.20 -18.45 5.44
C ILE A 45 -7.21 -17.32 5.77
N THR A 46 -8.51 -17.61 5.72
CA THR A 46 -9.57 -16.68 6.17
C THR A 46 -10.58 -17.36 7.10
N PHE A 47 -11.40 -16.60 7.86
CA PHE A 47 -12.14 -17.13 9.03
C PHE A 47 -12.94 -18.40 8.76
N ALA A 48 -13.68 -18.46 7.66
CA ALA A 48 -14.55 -19.60 7.36
C ALA A 48 -13.82 -20.87 6.88
N LEU A 49 -12.48 -20.89 6.81
CA LEU A 49 -11.66 -22.10 6.69
C LEU A 49 -11.54 -22.76 8.06
N LEU A 50 -11.27 -21.92 9.06
CA LEU A 50 -11.03 -22.28 10.45
C LEU A 50 -12.34 -22.66 11.17
N ASP A 51 -13.48 -22.06 10.79
CA ASP A 51 -14.81 -22.35 11.34
C ASP A 51 -15.49 -23.62 10.76
N LYS A 52 -14.99 -24.18 9.64
CA LYS A 52 -15.68 -25.27 8.92
C LYS A 52 -15.02 -26.65 9.04
N GLU A 53 -13.71 -26.73 9.22
CA GLU A 53 -12.96 -28.00 9.14
C GLU A 53 -12.06 -28.24 10.35
N GLY A 54 -11.98 -29.50 10.80
CA GLY A 54 -11.15 -29.92 11.93
C GLY A 54 -9.65 -30.06 11.63
N ALA A 55 -9.28 -30.07 10.34
CA ALA A 55 -7.88 -30.03 9.88
C ALA A 55 -7.81 -29.49 8.44
N VAL A 56 -6.74 -28.76 8.14
CA VAL A 56 -6.46 -28.11 6.84
C VAL A 56 -5.19 -28.72 6.25
N TRP A 57 -5.25 -29.21 5.02
CA TRP A 57 -4.14 -29.92 4.38
C TRP A 57 -3.30 -28.96 3.52
N LEU A 58 -1.98 -28.91 3.75
CA LEU A 58 -1.10 -27.84 3.25
C LEU A 58 -0.22 -28.25 2.07
N THR A 59 0.38 -29.45 2.09
CA THR A 59 1.13 -30.03 0.97
C THR A 59 1.34 -31.52 1.19
N GLY A 60 1.70 -32.30 0.17
CA GLY A 60 1.94 -33.73 0.35
C GLY A 60 2.51 -34.47 -0.86
N LEU A 61 3.04 -35.65 -0.58
CA LEU A 61 3.52 -36.64 -1.55
C LEU A 61 2.80 -37.98 -1.33
N ALA A 62 2.51 -38.72 -2.41
CA ALA A 62 1.87 -40.03 -2.35
C ALA A 62 2.48 -41.02 -3.35
N ALA A 63 2.55 -42.30 -2.97
CA ALA A 63 3.07 -43.37 -3.82
C ALA A 63 2.18 -43.56 -5.07
N ALA A 64 2.81 -43.77 -6.22
CA ALA A 64 2.10 -43.99 -7.47
C ALA A 64 1.14 -45.21 -7.37
N PRO A 65 -0.13 -45.08 -7.81
CA PRO A 65 -1.17 -46.06 -7.52
C PRO A 65 -0.97 -47.35 -8.32
N SER A 66 -0.88 -48.48 -7.60
CA SER A 66 -0.78 -49.83 -8.17
C SER A 66 -2.01 -50.22 -9.01
N ALA A 67 -3.16 -49.58 -8.76
CA ALA A 67 -4.36 -49.61 -9.59
C ALA A 67 -5.19 -48.31 -9.41
N PRO A 68 -6.00 -47.90 -10.40
CA PRO A 68 -6.79 -46.66 -10.32
C PRO A 68 -7.64 -46.55 -9.06
N GLY A 69 -7.58 -45.40 -8.38
CA GLY A 69 -8.35 -45.12 -7.16
C GLY A 69 -7.63 -45.44 -5.83
N LYS A 70 -6.39 -45.96 -5.86
CA LYS A 70 -5.60 -46.23 -4.66
C LYS A 70 -4.15 -45.74 -4.73
N ALA A 71 -3.89 -44.54 -4.19
CA ALA A 71 -2.65 -44.36 -3.45
C ALA A 71 -2.73 -45.22 -2.17
N GLU A 72 -1.73 -46.07 -1.94
CA GLU A 72 -1.66 -46.98 -0.77
C GLU A 72 -0.74 -46.41 0.33
N GLU A 73 0.22 -45.54 -0.03
CA GLU A 73 1.15 -44.84 0.87
C GLU A 73 1.18 -43.33 0.58
N ALA A 74 1.21 -42.48 1.61
CA ALA A 74 1.30 -41.02 1.47
C ALA A 74 1.90 -40.36 2.72
N VAL A 75 2.47 -39.17 2.54
CA VAL A 75 2.96 -38.27 3.60
C VAL A 75 2.59 -36.82 3.29
N MET A 76 2.07 -36.09 4.28
CA MET A 76 1.46 -34.77 4.10
C MET A 76 1.73 -33.85 5.29
N LEU A 77 1.81 -32.55 5.02
CA LEU A 77 1.81 -31.50 6.04
C LEU A 77 0.38 -30.97 6.22
N ARG A 78 -0.09 -30.83 7.46
CA ARG A 78 -1.43 -30.31 7.80
C ARG A 78 -1.42 -29.41 9.03
N LEU A 79 -2.41 -28.54 9.14
CA LEU A 79 -2.81 -27.87 10.38
C LEU A 79 -3.99 -28.65 10.97
N ALA A 80 -3.87 -29.20 12.17
CA ALA A 80 -4.97 -29.91 12.84
C ALA A 80 -5.48 -29.12 14.05
N GLN A 81 -6.80 -29.11 14.28
CA GLN A 81 -7.35 -28.60 15.52
C GLN A 81 -7.07 -29.58 16.67
N LYS A 82 -6.62 -29.04 17.81
CA LYS A 82 -6.27 -29.78 19.02
C LYS A 82 -6.88 -29.07 20.23
N GLN A 83 -7.76 -29.76 20.95
CA GLN A 83 -8.35 -29.23 22.17
C GLN A 83 -7.30 -29.20 23.29
N VAL A 84 -7.00 -28.01 23.81
CA VAL A 84 -6.07 -27.79 24.92
C VAL A 84 -6.86 -27.17 26.07
N GLY A 85 -7.43 -28.04 26.91
CA GLY A 85 -8.35 -27.64 27.97
C GLY A 85 -9.69 -27.18 27.40
N TRP A 86 -9.99 -25.89 27.56
CA TRP A 86 -11.27 -25.28 27.17
C TRP A 86 -11.17 -24.50 25.84
N PHE A 87 -9.98 -24.45 25.24
CA PHE A 87 -9.71 -23.75 23.99
C PHE A 87 -9.26 -24.73 22.90
N MET A 88 -9.58 -24.43 21.65
CA MET A 88 -8.99 -25.09 20.49
C MET A 88 -7.69 -24.37 20.10
N ARG A 89 -6.64 -25.12 19.79
CA ARG A 89 -5.41 -24.60 19.15
C ARG A 89 -5.20 -25.30 17.82
N TRP A 90 -4.51 -24.64 16.90
CA TRP A 90 -4.01 -25.27 15.68
C TRP A 90 -2.59 -25.79 15.91
N GLU A 91 -2.32 -27.01 15.46
CA GLU A 91 -1.02 -27.68 15.54
C GLU A 91 -0.56 -28.09 14.15
N LEU A 92 0.67 -27.73 13.78
CA LEU A 92 1.29 -28.19 12.54
C LEU A 92 1.73 -29.66 12.70
N GLN A 93 1.37 -30.51 11.76
CA GLN A 93 1.62 -31.95 11.81
C GLN A 93 2.12 -32.48 10.48
N LEU A 94 3.17 -33.30 10.51
CA LEU A 94 3.56 -34.17 9.41
C LEU A 94 2.86 -35.53 9.61
N ALA A 95 1.83 -35.81 8.81
CA ALA A 95 1.00 -37.02 8.90
C ALA A 95 1.25 -37.95 7.70
N ALA A 96 1.25 -39.27 7.93
CA ALA A 96 1.53 -40.27 6.90
C ALA A 96 0.70 -41.54 7.08
N THR A 97 0.68 -42.38 6.03
CA THR A 97 0.22 -43.77 6.12
C THR A 97 1.03 -44.52 7.20
N PRO A 98 0.38 -45.30 8.09
CA PRO A 98 1.09 -45.97 9.18
C PRO A 98 2.19 -46.93 8.73
N GLY A 99 3.42 -46.72 9.23
CA GLY A 99 4.63 -47.46 8.88
C GLY A 99 5.65 -46.65 8.07
N LEU A 100 5.30 -45.46 7.58
CA LEU A 100 6.22 -44.59 6.83
C LEU A 100 7.09 -43.70 7.73
N LEU A 101 6.59 -43.30 8.91
CA LEU A 101 7.31 -42.39 9.81
C LEU A 101 8.15 -43.18 10.84
N PRO A 102 9.34 -42.67 11.21
CA PRO A 102 10.21 -43.37 12.13
C PRO A 102 9.58 -43.45 13.53
N LEU A 103 9.39 -44.67 14.03
CA LEU A 103 8.67 -45.00 15.27
C LEU A 103 9.08 -44.17 16.51
N GLY A 104 10.32 -43.66 16.56
CA GLY A 104 10.84 -42.83 17.64
C GLY A 104 10.37 -41.36 17.64
N LEU A 105 9.74 -40.88 16.56
CA LEU A 105 9.28 -39.49 16.43
C LEU A 105 7.75 -39.33 16.40
N ILE A 106 6.98 -40.42 16.26
CA ILE A 106 5.52 -40.37 16.14
C ILE A 106 4.90 -39.86 17.45
N THR A 107 4.12 -38.77 17.37
CA THR A 107 3.42 -38.14 18.50
C THR A 107 1.95 -38.56 18.61
N GLY A 108 1.37 -39.14 17.56
CA GLY A 108 0.00 -39.64 17.55
C GLY A 108 -0.31 -40.54 16.36
N ARG A 109 -1.37 -41.33 16.48
CA ARG A 109 -1.92 -42.17 15.39
C ARG A 109 -3.41 -42.45 15.59
N ASP A 110 -4.08 -42.78 14.50
CA ASP A 110 -5.43 -43.36 14.48
C ASP A 110 -5.47 -44.63 13.60
N ALA A 111 -6.65 -45.01 13.10
CA ALA A 111 -6.85 -46.19 12.25
C ALA A 111 -6.48 -45.97 10.77
N SER A 112 -6.14 -44.74 10.38
CA SER A 112 -5.86 -44.30 9.00
C SER A 112 -4.50 -43.64 8.84
N LEU A 113 -4.00 -42.96 9.87
CA LEU A 113 -2.78 -42.15 9.83
C LEU A 113 -1.94 -42.28 11.10
N GLU A 114 -0.64 -42.01 10.98
CA GLU A 114 0.26 -41.65 12.09
C GLU A 114 0.91 -40.29 11.81
N TRP A 115 1.34 -39.55 12.84
CA TRP A 115 1.90 -38.21 12.65
C TRP A 115 2.96 -37.80 13.67
N ILE A 116 3.79 -36.84 13.25
CA ILE A 116 4.71 -36.07 14.08
C ILE A 116 4.11 -34.66 14.25
N SER A 117 3.82 -34.27 15.50
CA SER A 117 3.46 -32.90 15.87
C SER A 117 4.73 -32.05 15.85
N ILE A 118 4.72 -30.98 15.06
CA ILE A 118 5.85 -30.06 14.90
C ILE A 118 5.68 -28.92 15.93
N PRO A 119 6.63 -28.72 16.87
CA PRO A 119 6.58 -27.59 17.78
C PRO A 119 6.70 -26.27 17.00
N THR A 120 5.82 -25.31 17.30
CA THR A 120 5.88 -23.93 16.79
C THR A 120 5.55 -22.98 17.94
N ASP A 121 6.38 -21.97 18.17
CA ASP A 121 6.20 -21.03 19.29
C ASP A 121 5.10 -19.99 19.05
N GLU A 122 4.75 -19.76 17.78
CA GLU A 122 3.59 -18.97 17.36
C GLU A 122 2.43 -19.84 16.85
N LEU A 123 1.22 -19.26 16.80
CA LEU A 123 0.04 -19.92 16.23
C LEU A 123 0.19 -19.97 14.69
N PRO A 124 0.18 -21.16 14.06
CA PRO A 124 0.59 -21.32 12.67
C PRO A 124 -0.43 -20.82 11.62
N ALA A 125 -1.54 -20.21 12.04
CA ALA A 125 -2.61 -19.72 11.18
C ALA A 125 -3.16 -18.38 11.68
N SER A 126 -3.19 -17.37 10.81
CA SER A 126 -3.76 -16.04 11.03
C SER A 126 -4.61 -15.63 9.83
N GLU A 127 -5.64 -14.81 10.06
CA GLU A 127 -6.55 -14.40 8.98
C GLU A 127 -5.89 -13.41 8.01
N GLY A 128 -6.16 -13.56 6.71
CA GLY A 128 -5.61 -12.71 5.65
C GLY A 128 -4.10 -12.91 5.41
N HIS A 129 -3.51 -13.94 6.02
CA HIS A 129 -2.12 -14.31 5.82
C HIS A 129 -2.00 -15.43 4.79
N THR A 130 -1.03 -15.28 3.90
CA THR A 130 -0.71 -16.18 2.80
C THR A 130 0.53 -16.99 3.16
N TYR A 131 0.44 -18.30 3.15
CA TYR A 131 1.49 -19.22 3.60
C TYR A 131 1.96 -20.11 2.46
N GLN A 132 3.27 -20.27 2.31
CA GLN A 132 3.90 -21.26 1.44
C GLN A 132 4.23 -22.53 2.22
N SER A 133 3.88 -23.68 1.64
CA SER A 133 4.33 -25.00 2.06
C SER A 133 5.20 -25.61 0.95
N LEU A 134 6.22 -26.36 1.34
CA LEU A 134 7.17 -27.03 0.45
C LEU A 134 7.52 -28.39 1.06
N MET A 135 7.57 -29.44 0.26
CA MET A 135 7.95 -30.79 0.67
C MET A 135 8.79 -31.44 -0.41
N SER A 136 9.98 -31.93 -0.06
CA SER A 136 10.99 -32.45 -0.98
C SER A 136 11.48 -33.82 -0.50
N TYR A 137 11.60 -34.79 -1.39
CA TYR A 137 12.01 -36.16 -1.09
C TYR A 137 13.18 -36.61 -1.95
N ASP A 138 14.25 -37.07 -1.31
CA ASP A 138 15.45 -37.67 -1.91
C ASP A 138 15.35 -39.20 -1.83
N PRO A 139 15.08 -39.91 -2.95
CA PRO A 139 14.86 -41.36 -2.91
C PRO A 139 16.14 -42.17 -2.67
N GLU A 140 17.32 -41.67 -3.08
CA GLU A 140 18.59 -42.35 -2.81
C GLU A 140 18.95 -42.38 -1.32
N LYS A 141 18.53 -41.35 -0.58
CA LYS A 141 18.88 -41.14 0.83
C LYS A 141 17.71 -41.41 1.79
N GLY A 142 16.51 -41.67 1.26
CA GLY A 142 15.28 -41.88 2.05
C GLY A 142 14.84 -40.66 2.85
N ARG A 143 15.20 -39.44 2.40
CA ARG A 143 15.07 -38.22 3.21
C ARG A 143 13.96 -37.30 2.69
N LEU A 144 13.00 -37.01 3.56
CA LEU A 144 11.94 -36.03 3.35
C LEU A 144 12.28 -34.72 4.08
N SER A 145 12.52 -33.66 3.33
CA SER A 145 12.63 -32.28 3.85
C SER A 145 11.31 -31.53 3.66
N PHE A 146 10.94 -30.67 4.59
CA PHE A 146 9.81 -29.75 4.41
C PHE A 146 10.11 -28.35 4.92
N LEU A 147 9.37 -27.37 4.41
CA LEU A 147 9.39 -25.97 4.82
C LEU A 147 7.94 -25.44 4.85
N TYR A 148 7.62 -24.67 5.88
CA TYR A 148 6.39 -23.89 6.01
C TYR A 148 6.74 -22.44 6.38
N LYS A 149 6.22 -21.49 5.61
CA LYS A 149 6.60 -20.08 5.65
C LYS A 149 5.37 -19.19 5.47
N ASN A 150 5.22 -18.16 6.30
CA ASN A 150 4.27 -17.09 6.04
C ASN A 150 4.88 -16.13 5.00
N LEU A 151 4.26 -16.00 3.82
CA LEU A 151 4.67 -15.05 2.79
C LEU A 151 4.24 -13.61 3.12
N THR A 152 3.10 -13.42 3.78
CA THR A 152 2.61 -12.09 4.21
C THR A 152 3.52 -11.42 5.24
N GLN A 153 4.33 -12.20 5.97
CA GLN A 153 5.30 -11.71 6.96
C GLN A 153 6.76 -12.10 6.65
N ASP A 154 7.02 -12.71 5.49
CA ASP A 154 8.30 -13.34 5.07
C ASP A 154 8.93 -14.37 6.06
N LEU A 155 8.19 -14.76 7.10
CA LEU A 155 8.66 -15.56 8.23
C LEU A 155 8.63 -17.07 7.97
N VAL A 156 9.75 -17.76 8.14
CA VAL A 156 9.80 -19.23 8.19
C VAL A 156 9.27 -19.71 9.54
N ILE A 157 8.22 -20.54 9.52
CA ILE A 157 7.53 -21.05 10.71
C ILE A 157 8.07 -22.42 11.13
N ALA A 158 8.38 -23.28 10.16
CA ALA A 158 8.97 -24.59 10.41
C ALA A 158 9.79 -25.05 9.21
N ALA A 159 10.93 -25.68 9.44
CA ALA A 159 11.67 -26.44 8.44
C ALA A 159 12.40 -27.60 9.11
N ALA A 160 12.34 -28.80 8.52
CA ALA A 160 13.02 -29.97 9.05
C ALA A 160 13.26 -31.04 7.96
N THR A 161 14.14 -32.00 8.26
CA THR A 161 14.35 -33.22 7.46
C THR A 161 14.10 -34.45 8.33
N VAL A 162 13.35 -35.42 7.80
CA VAL A 162 13.00 -36.69 8.43
C VAL A 162 13.41 -37.83 7.50
N GLU A 163 13.99 -38.89 8.04
CA GLU A 163 14.23 -40.14 7.30
C GLU A 163 12.95 -40.99 7.31
N LEU A 164 12.43 -41.32 6.13
CA LEU A 164 11.25 -42.16 5.96
C LEU A 164 11.65 -43.63 5.85
N ALA A 165 10.71 -44.53 6.17
CA ALA A 165 10.79 -45.90 5.67
C ALA A 165 10.71 -45.90 4.13
N ALA A 166 11.43 -46.81 3.47
CA ALA A 166 11.43 -46.92 2.02
C ALA A 166 10.01 -47.25 1.51
N PRO A 167 9.37 -46.37 0.69
CA PRO A 167 8.00 -46.56 0.25
C PRO A 167 7.90 -47.69 -0.78
N SER A 168 6.73 -48.33 -0.87
CA SER A 168 6.50 -49.49 -1.75
C SER A 168 6.43 -49.14 -3.25
N ALA A 169 6.28 -47.86 -3.58
CA ALA A 169 6.45 -47.30 -4.92
C ALA A 169 6.93 -45.84 -4.84
N PRO A 170 7.51 -45.26 -5.92
CA PRO A 170 7.96 -43.87 -5.93
C PRO A 170 6.84 -42.89 -5.53
N LEU A 171 7.16 -42.00 -4.59
CA LEU A 171 6.29 -40.90 -4.18
C LEU A 171 6.20 -39.85 -5.29
N GLN A 172 5.04 -39.20 -5.42
CA GLN A 172 4.79 -38.10 -6.36
C GLN A 172 4.01 -36.99 -5.65
N ALA A 173 4.12 -35.74 -6.11
CA ALA A 173 3.39 -34.60 -5.56
C ALA A 173 1.86 -34.77 -5.72
N MET A 174 1.10 -34.40 -4.69
CA MET A 174 -0.35 -34.66 -4.63
C MET A 174 -1.15 -33.47 -4.09
N GLU A 175 -2.20 -33.10 -4.82
CA GLU A 175 -3.21 -32.10 -4.44
C GLU A 175 -3.96 -32.49 -3.14
N PRO A 176 -4.34 -31.53 -2.27
CA PRO A 176 -4.80 -31.82 -0.92
C PRO A 176 -6.24 -32.36 -0.89
N GLU A 177 -7.07 -31.90 -1.83
CA GLU A 177 -8.49 -32.23 -1.94
C GLU A 177 -8.72 -33.72 -2.27
N ALA A 178 -7.75 -34.35 -2.94
CA ALA A 178 -7.79 -35.77 -3.33
C ALA A 178 -7.85 -36.75 -2.14
N VAL A 179 -7.50 -36.30 -0.94
CA VAL A 179 -7.49 -37.13 0.29
C VAL A 179 -8.77 -36.96 1.12
N ALA A 180 -9.37 -35.77 1.14
CA ALA A 180 -10.55 -35.46 1.95
C ALA A 180 -11.75 -36.36 1.60
N GLY A 181 -11.91 -36.74 0.34
CA GLY A 181 -13.03 -37.55 -0.14
C GLY A 181 -13.04 -39.03 0.31
N LYS A 182 -12.01 -39.53 1.00
CA LYS A 182 -11.87 -40.98 1.30
C LYS A 182 -12.63 -41.47 2.55
N TYR A 183 -13.22 -40.61 3.40
CA TYR A 183 -13.67 -41.01 4.75
C TYR A 183 -14.95 -40.29 5.31
N MET A 184 -16.20 -40.66 4.91
CA MET A 184 -17.49 -40.50 5.69
C MET A 184 -18.73 -41.15 4.97
N HIS A 185 -19.88 -41.43 5.66
CA HIS A 185 -21.05 -42.23 5.16
C HIS A 185 -22.47 -41.87 5.73
N ILE A 186 -23.59 -41.89 4.93
CA ILE A 186 -24.93 -41.24 5.21
C ILE A 186 -26.20 -41.86 4.42
N LYS A 187 -27.51 -41.85 4.90
CA LYS A 187 -28.85 -42.30 4.25
C LYS A 187 -30.20 -41.76 4.91
N ASP A 188 -31.50 -41.62 4.44
CA ASP A 188 -32.38 -41.60 3.17
C ASP A 188 -33.30 -40.25 2.97
N TYR A 189 -33.97 -39.93 1.80
CA TYR A 189 -34.03 -38.62 0.97
C TYR A 189 -35.34 -37.65 0.78
N ARG A 190 -35.27 -36.38 0.21
CA ARG A 190 -36.34 -35.27 -0.08
C ARG A 190 -35.94 -34.02 -1.00
N ILE A 191 -36.73 -33.45 -1.95
CA ILE A 191 -36.27 -32.36 -2.92
C ILE A 191 -36.15 -30.89 -2.39
N GLU A 192 -35.13 -30.13 -2.88
CA GLU A 192 -34.87 -28.66 -2.83
C GLU A 192 -34.47 -28.09 -4.24
N GLN A 193 -34.77 -26.81 -4.56
CA GLN A 193 -34.32 -26.11 -5.80
C GLN A 193 -33.21 -25.08 -5.49
N VAL A 194 -32.11 -25.08 -6.26
CA VAL A 194 -31.03 -24.10 -6.09
C VAL A 194 -31.25 -22.87 -6.98
N TYR A 195 -31.74 -21.77 -6.40
CA TYR A 195 -31.88 -20.49 -7.12
C TYR A 195 -30.54 -19.74 -7.21
N HIS A 196 -30.08 -19.46 -8.42
CA HIS A 196 -29.14 -18.38 -8.69
C HIS A 196 -29.92 -17.07 -8.95
N PRO A 197 -29.59 -15.95 -8.30
CA PRO A 197 -30.19 -14.65 -8.63
C PRO A 197 -29.56 -14.09 -9.91
N LEU A 198 -30.33 -14.04 -11.00
CA LEU A 198 -29.90 -13.44 -12.28
C LEU A 198 -30.48 -12.03 -12.48
N GLY A 199 -29.64 -11.10 -12.94
CA GLY A 199 -30.01 -9.72 -13.29
C GLY A 199 -29.51 -9.24 -14.66
N VAL A 200 -28.86 -10.11 -15.44
CA VAL A 200 -28.33 -9.89 -16.80
C VAL A 200 -28.42 -11.22 -17.60
N PRO A 201 -28.20 -11.25 -18.93
CA PRO A 201 -28.82 -12.25 -19.82
C PRO A 201 -28.34 -13.70 -19.63
N LEU A 202 -29.16 -14.66 -20.08
CA LEU A 202 -28.75 -16.06 -20.18
C LEU A 202 -27.59 -16.22 -21.17
N VAL A 203 -26.46 -16.72 -20.67
CA VAL A 203 -25.45 -17.45 -21.45
C VAL A 203 -25.18 -18.73 -20.67
N MET A 204 -25.79 -19.84 -21.12
CA MET A 204 -25.59 -21.24 -20.73
C MET A 204 -25.15 -21.51 -19.27
N ALA A 205 -26.11 -21.80 -18.39
CA ALA A 205 -25.86 -22.27 -17.04
C ALA A 205 -26.72 -23.51 -16.71
N ASP A 206 -26.16 -24.44 -15.95
CA ASP A 206 -26.81 -25.66 -15.48
C ASP A 206 -27.90 -25.36 -14.43
N PHE A 207 -29.09 -25.94 -14.57
CA PHE A 207 -30.11 -25.92 -13.51
C PHE A 207 -30.02 -27.18 -12.64
N LEU A 208 -29.70 -27.00 -11.36
CA LEU A 208 -29.49 -28.08 -10.38
C LEU A 208 -30.68 -28.23 -9.42
N TRP A 209 -31.32 -29.40 -9.43
CA TRP A 209 -32.49 -29.74 -8.60
C TRP A 209 -32.21 -30.99 -7.76
N ARG A 210 -32.43 -30.91 -6.44
CA ARG A 210 -31.65 -31.69 -5.46
C ARG A 210 -32.50 -32.50 -4.48
N LEU A 211 -32.36 -33.83 -4.43
CA LEU A 211 -32.93 -34.67 -3.36
C LEU A 211 -32.02 -34.68 -2.08
N VAL A 212 -32.61 -34.73 -0.87
CA VAL A 212 -31.99 -34.34 0.43
C VAL A 212 -32.46 -35.17 1.62
N LEU A 213 -31.58 -35.81 2.36
CA LEU A 213 -31.93 -36.72 3.46
C LEU A 213 -32.64 -36.08 4.68
N ILE A 214 -33.48 -36.90 5.35
CA ILE A 214 -33.82 -36.73 6.78
C ILE A 214 -33.89 -38.11 7.43
N THR A 215 -33.07 -38.36 8.45
CA THR A 215 -33.14 -39.56 9.31
C THR A 215 -33.05 -39.16 10.78
N ASP A 216 -33.97 -39.71 11.58
CA ASP A 216 -34.18 -39.42 13.02
C ASP A 216 -34.16 -37.93 13.41
N GLY A 217 -34.67 -37.07 12.53
CA GLY A 217 -34.84 -35.63 12.76
C GLY A 217 -33.58 -34.78 12.54
N GLN A 218 -32.43 -35.39 12.23
CA GLN A 218 -31.27 -34.67 11.69
C GLN A 218 -31.40 -34.52 10.17
N LYS A 219 -31.03 -33.35 9.63
CA LYS A 219 -30.84 -33.16 8.19
C LYS A 219 -29.52 -33.83 7.81
N TYR A 220 -29.54 -34.70 6.81
CA TYR A 220 -28.32 -35.22 6.19
C TYR A 220 -28.37 -34.85 4.68
N GLU A 221 -27.25 -34.99 3.94
CA GLU A 221 -27.15 -34.43 2.57
C GLU A 221 -26.62 -35.45 1.51
N PRO A 222 -27.38 -35.80 0.44
CA PRO A 222 -27.14 -37.00 -0.39
C PRO A 222 -27.72 -36.90 -1.81
N LYS A 223 -26.99 -36.27 -2.71
CA LYS A 223 -27.65 -35.38 -3.66
C LYS A 223 -27.93 -36.08 -4.98
N TYR A 224 -29.15 -36.64 -5.15
CA TYR A 224 -29.69 -36.90 -6.49
C TYR A 224 -30.03 -35.53 -7.10
N ASP A 225 -29.03 -34.97 -7.77
CA ASP A 225 -28.99 -33.63 -8.34
C ASP A 225 -29.26 -33.71 -9.85
N TYR A 226 -30.53 -33.73 -10.29
CA TYR A 226 -30.80 -33.77 -11.72
C TYR A 226 -30.47 -32.42 -12.38
N ILE A 227 -29.86 -32.51 -13.56
CA ILE A 227 -29.24 -31.37 -14.24
C ILE A 227 -29.88 -31.16 -15.60
N ILE A 228 -30.28 -29.92 -15.89
CA ILE A 228 -30.67 -29.49 -17.24
C ILE A 228 -29.49 -28.71 -17.83
N ARG A 229 -28.99 -29.16 -18.99
CA ARG A 229 -27.81 -28.65 -19.70
C ARG A 229 -28.16 -28.36 -21.17
N PRO A 230 -27.35 -27.58 -21.92
CA PRO A 230 -27.27 -27.72 -23.38
C PRO A 230 -26.84 -29.13 -23.77
N ASP A 231 -27.18 -29.59 -24.98
CA ASP A 231 -26.52 -30.77 -25.56
C ASP A 231 -25.08 -30.44 -26.01
N GLU A 232 -24.22 -31.45 -26.11
CA GLU A 232 -22.79 -31.26 -26.42
C GLU A 232 -22.53 -30.67 -27.82
N THR A 233 -23.56 -30.64 -28.68
CA THR A 233 -23.53 -30.11 -30.05
C THR A 233 -24.20 -28.74 -30.20
N ASN A 234 -24.73 -28.14 -29.11
CA ASN A 234 -25.56 -26.93 -29.11
C ASN A 234 -26.81 -27.00 -30.02
N THR A 235 -27.27 -28.22 -30.30
CA THR A 235 -28.46 -28.57 -31.09
C THR A 235 -29.67 -28.95 -30.24
N GLY A 236 -29.58 -28.87 -28.91
CA GLY A 236 -30.66 -29.22 -27.99
C GLY A 236 -30.39 -28.85 -26.52
N LEU A 237 -31.28 -29.28 -25.64
CA LEU A 237 -31.04 -29.47 -24.21
C LEU A 237 -30.79 -30.96 -23.92
N GLN A 238 -30.07 -31.25 -22.86
CA GLN A 238 -29.95 -32.56 -22.23
C GLN A 238 -30.45 -32.50 -20.79
N LEU A 239 -31.12 -33.56 -20.35
CA LEU A 239 -31.54 -33.73 -18.96
C LEU A 239 -30.97 -35.04 -18.40
N THR A 240 -30.24 -34.92 -17.31
CA THR A 240 -29.46 -36.01 -16.71
C THR A 240 -29.90 -36.26 -15.28
N TRP A 241 -30.20 -37.51 -14.94
CA TRP A 241 -30.60 -37.93 -13.59
C TRP A 241 -29.50 -38.78 -12.93
N PRO A 242 -28.65 -38.21 -12.06
CA PRO A 242 -27.61 -38.96 -11.37
C PRO A 242 -28.20 -39.70 -10.16
N GLY A 243 -28.79 -40.88 -10.44
CA GLY A 243 -29.35 -41.75 -9.41
C GLY A 243 -29.74 -43.12 -9.96
N SER A 244 -29.81 -44.12 -9.08
CA SER A 244 -30.42 -45.42 -9.39
C SER A 244 -31.95 -45.30 -9.51
N GLN A 245 -32.58 -46.26 -10.20
CA GLN A 245 -34.00 -46.24 -10.58
C GLN A 245 -34.96 -45.73 -9.48
N VAL A 246 -35.78 -44.75 -9.86
CA VAL A 246 -37.11 -44.52 -9.25
C VAL A 246 -38.17 -45.32 -10.01
N SER A 247 -39.30 -45.63 -9.37
CA SER A 247 -40.30 -46.60 -9.86
C SER A 247 -41.31 -46.05 -10.87
N GLY A 248 -41.33 -44.73 -11.11
CA GLY A 248 -42.26 -44.04 -12.00
C GLY A 248 -41.66 -43.49 -13.31
N GLU A 249 -42.46 -42.70 -14.04
CA GLU A 249 -42.12 -42.06 -15.31
C GLU A 249 -42.11 -40.52 -15.16
N VAL A 250 -41.15 -39.84 -15.79
CA VAL A 250 -41.02 -38.37 -15.83
C VAL A 250 -41.44 -37.85 -17.20
N TYR A 251 -42.30 -36.84 -17.25
CA TYR A 251 -42.81 -36.22 -18.48
C TYR A 251 -42.28 -34.79 -18.64
N PHE A 252 -41.92 -34.43 -19.88
CA PHE A 252 -41.36 -33.12 -20.23
C PHE A 252 -42.19 -32.45 -21.33
N TYR A 253 -42.35 -31.12 -21.26
CA TYR A 253 -43.13 -30.34 -22.23
C TYR A 253 -42.48 -28.98 -22.52
N LEU A 254 -42.27 -28.62 -23.80
CA LEU A 254 -41.74 -27.32 -24.22
C LEU A 254 -42.80 -26.52 -25.01
N VAL A 255 -43.04 -25.26 -24.62
CA VAL A 255 -44.14 -24.42 -25.12
C VAL A 255 -43.67 -22.97 -25.37
N PRO A 256 -44.13 -22.29 -26.45
CA PRO A 256 -43.92 -20.84 -26.65
C PRO A 256 -44.53 -20.00 -25.52
N ASP A 257 -43.85 -18.95 -25.08
CA ASP A 257 -44.30 -18.11 -23.96
C ASP A 257 -45.48 -17.18 -24.34
N ASP A 258 -45.73 -16.99 -25.64
CA ASP A 258 -46.85 -16.25 -26.23
C ASP A 258 -48.12 -17.10 -26.48
N ALA A 259 -48.10 -18.38 -26.15
CA ALA A 259 -49.26 -19.28 -26.20
C ALA A 259 -50.29 -18.91 -25.10
N ALA A 260 -51.13 -17.92 -25.40
CA ALA A 260 -52.07 -17.30 -24.46
C ALA A 260 -53.26 -18.21 -24.08
N GLY A 261 -53.00 -19.18 -23.19
CA GLY A 261 -54.02 -19.88 -22.41
C GLY A 261 -54.61 -21.12 -23.07
N THR A 262 -54.11 -22.29 -22.71
CA THR A 262 -54.90 -23.52 -22.59
C THR A 262 -54.19 -24.51 -21.65
N ASP A 263 -54.97 -25.46 -21.15
CA ASP A 263 -54.50 -26.69 -20.51
C ASP A 263 -53.62 -27.51 -21.49
N ALA A 264 -52.92 -28.52 -20.95
CA ALA A 264 -51.75 -29.17 -21.58
C ALA A 264 -52.00 -29.93 -22.91
N GLU A 265 -53.20 -29.87 -23.47
CA GLU A 265 -53.57 -30.47 -24.76
C GLU A 265 -53.85 -29.43 -25.88
N GLY A 266 -53.89 -28.12 -25.55
CA GLY A 266 -54.31 -27.07 -26.50
C GLY A 266 -53.18 -26.28 -27.19
N GLY A 267 -52.01 -26.17 -26.58
CA GLY A 267 -50.86 -25.44 -27.16
C GLY A 267 -50.15 -26.24 -28.26
N ARG A 268 -49.48 -25.56 -29.22
CA ARG A 268 -48.56 -26.24 -30.16
C ARG A 268 -47.32 -26.72 -29.38
N LEU A 269 -47.41 -27.95 -28.88
CA LEU A 269 -46.37 -28.63 -28.16
C LEU A 269 -45.16 -28.83 -29.08
N LEU A 270 -44.02 -28.23 -28.74
CA LEU A 270 -42.82 -28.27 -29.57
C LEU A 270 -42.01 -29.54 -29.33
N PHE A 271 -42.06 -30.06 -28.10
CA PHE A 271 -41.47 -31.34 -27.72
C PHE A 271 -42.21 -31.90 -26.51
N SER A 272 -42.37 -33.23 -26.47
CA SER A 272 -42.60 -33.96 -25.23
C SER A 272 -42.04 -35.37 -25.28
N SER A 273 -41.57 -35.86 -24.13
CA SER A 273 -41.11 -37.24 -23.95
C SER A 273 -41.51 -37.75 -22.56
N ALA A 274 -41.73 -39.06 -22.46
CA ALA A 274 -41.97 -39.80 -21.24
C ALA A 274 -40.75 -40.67 -20.93
N TRP A 275 -40.20 -40.58 -19.73
CA TRP A 275 -38.87 -41.11 -19.43
C TRP A 275 -38.81 -41.82 -18.08
N LYS A 276 -38.38 -43.09 -18.09
CA LYS A 276 -38.02 -43.82 -16.87
C LYS A 276 -36.61 -43.40 -16.47
N ALA A 277 -36.47 -42.87 -15.27
CA ALA A 277 -35.18 -42.45 -14.73
C ALA A 277 -34.35 -43.66 -14.25
N THR A 278 -34.02 -44.54 -15.18
CA THR A 278 -32.70 -45.20 -15.24
C THR A 278 -31.62 -44.15 -15.50
N PRO A 279 -30.35 -44.41 -15.15
CA PRO A 279 -29.25 -43.45 -15.33
C PRO A 279 -28.84 -43.31 -16.81
N GLU A 280 -29.64 -42.56 -17.56
CA GLU A 280 -29.40 -42.15 -18.94
C GLU A 280 -29.56 -40.63 -19.09
N VAL A 281 -29.41 -40.11 -20.31
CA VAL A 281 -29.57 -38.68 -20.63
C VAL A 281 -30.70 -38.52 -21.65
N LEU A 282 -31.72 -37.73 -21.31
CA LEU A 282 -32.81 -37.39 -22.23
C LEU A 282 -32.41 -36.15 -23.05
N ALA A 283 -32.23 -36.32 -24.35
CA ALA A 283 -31.97 -35.22 -25.29
C ALA A 283 -33.26 -34.61 -25.85
N ILE A 284 -33.31 -33.29 -25.93
CA ILE A 284 -34.44 -32.46 -26.37
C ILE A 284 -33.91 -31.51 -27.48
N PRO A 285 -34.09 -31.81 -28.77
CA PRO A 285 -33.48 -31.03 -29.85
C PRO A 285 -34.15 -29.65 -30.04
N TRP A 286 -33.38 -28.67 -30.54
CA TRP A 286 -33.76 -27.26 -30.78
C TRP A 286 -34.33 -26.88 -32.19
N PRO A 287 -34.53 -27.75 -33.20
CA PRO A 287 -34.81 -27.29 -34.55
C PRO A 287 -36.14 -26.50 -34.64
N GLU A 288 -36.13 -25.45 -35.46
CA GLU A 288 -37.23 -24.49 -35.68
C GLU A 288 -37.53 -23.49 -34.54
N LEU A 289 -36.70 -23.38 -33.49
CA LEU A 289 -36.82 -22.23 -32.56
C LEU A 289 -36.26 -20.95 -33.17
N SER A 290 -37.14 -20.04 -33.59
CA SER A 290 -36.81 -18.66 -33.92
C SER A 290 -36.56 -17.81 -32.67
N PHE A 291 -35.85 -16.68 -32.81
CA PHE A 291 -35.46 -15.83 -31.67
C PHE A 291 -36.67 -15.40 -30.80
N GLY A 292 -36.75 -15.90 -29.57
CA GLY A 292 -37.94 -15.71 -28.71
C GLY A 292 -37.76 -16.12 -27.24
N ASN A 293 -38.89 -16.19 -26.53
CA ASN A 293 -39.02 -16.69 -25.16
C ASN A 293 -39.83 -17.99 -25.15
N TYR A 294 -39.46 -18.93 -24.28
CA TYR A 294 -40.12 -20.24 -24.15
C TYR A 294 -40.31 -20.64 -22.68
N ARG A 295 -41.18 -21.62 -22.42
CA ARG A 295 -41.32 -22.30 -21.12
C ARG A 295 -41.17 -23.82 -21.22
N LEU A 296 -40.54 -24.40 -20.21
CA LEU A 296 -40.31 -25.84 -20.02
C LEU A 296 -41.03 -26.32 -18.75
N ARG A 297 -41.80 -27.41 -18.84
CA ARG A 297 -42.58 -28.01 -17.75
C ARG A 297 -42.21 -29.48 -17.54
N VAL A 298 -42.24 -29.94 -16.28
CA VAL A 298 -41.81 -31.29 -15.85
C VAL A 298 -42.80 -31.91 -14.87
N GLU A 299 -43.19 -33.17 -15.08
CA GLU A 299 -44.12 -33.94 -14.21
C GLU A 299 -43.56 -35.34 -13.93
N TYR A 300 -44.00 -36.02 -12.85
CA TYR A 300 -43.64 -37.40 -12.50
C TYR A 300 -44.87 -38.22 -12.14
N GLU A 301 -44.93 -39.48 -12.54
CA GLU A 301 -46.06 -40.38 -12.35
C GLU A 301 -45.64 -41.75 -11.80
N GLU A 302 -46.29 -42.20 -10.72
CA GLU A 302 -46.05 -43.51 -10.12
C GLU A 302 -47.38 -44.16 -9.68
N GLY A 303 -47.73 -45.29 -10.30
CA GLY A 303 -49.08 -45.85 -10.19
C GLY A 303 -50.10 -45.00 -10.97
N GLU A 304 -51.26 -44.73 -10.37
CA GLU A 304 -52.28 -43.82 -10.94
C GLU A 304 -52.13 -42.37 -10.44
N VAL A 305 -50.97 -41.99 -9.87
CA VAL A 305 -50.75 -40.65 -9.29
C VAL A 305 -49.65 -39.93 -10.05
N ARG A 306 -50.00 -38.78 -10.65
CA ARG A 306 -49.08 -37.86 -11.31
C ARG A 306 -48.94 -36.54 -10.53
N TRP A 307 -47.72 -36.03 -10.44
CA TRP A 307 -47.33 -34.82 -9.72
C TRP A 307 -46.54 -33.86 -10.64
N LEU A 308 -46.84 -32.56 -10.58
CA LEU A 308 -46.04 -31.53 -11.23
C LEU A 308 -44.72 -31.31 -10.44
N LEU A 309 -43.57 -31.42 -11.11
CA LEU A 309 -42.25 -31.18 -10.52
C LEU A 309 -41.78 -29.72 -10.69
N GLY A 310 -42.09 -29.07 -11.82
CA GLY A 310 -41.75 -27.65 -12.02
C GLY A 310 -42.09 -27.09 -13.42
N GLU A 311 -42.04 -25.77 -13.56
CA GLU A 311 -42.18 -25.03 -14.83
C GLU A 311 -41.30 -23.75 -14.81
N ALA A 312 -40.55 -23.44 -15.89
CA ALA A 312 -39.57 -22.34 -15.94
C ALA A 312 -39.33 -21.73 -17.36
N PRO A 313 -38.94 -20.43 -17.49
CA PRO A 313 -38.76 -19.71 -18.77
C PRO A 313 -37.31 -19.65 -19.33
N LEU A 314 -37.12 -19.34 -20.63
CA LEU A 314 -35.82 -19.46 -21.38
C LEU A 314 -35.64 -18.45 -22.57
N ARG A 315 -34.40 -18.02 -22.93
CA ARG A 315 -34.06 -16.94 -23.94
C ARG A 315 -32.59 -16.96 -24.52
N TYR A 316 -32.23 -16.25 -25.62
CA TYR A 316 -30.98 -16.42 -26.45
C TYR A 316 -30.46 -15.17 -27.29
N ILE A 317 -29.13 -14.79 -27.36
CA ILE A 317 -28.51 -13.54 -28.01
C ILE A 317 -26.98 -13.68 -28.49
N TYR A 318 -26.36 -12.71 -29.23
CA TYR A 318 -25.00 -12.67 -29.92
C TYR A 318 -24.23 -11.25 -29.87
N ASP A 319 -22.86 -11.11 -29.94
CA ASP A 319 -22.02 -9.84 -29.77
C ASP A 319 -20.53 -9.72 -30.41
N GLN A 320 -19.64 -8.77 -29.97
CA GLN A 320 -18.43 -8.11 -30.64
C GLN A 320 -16.95 -8.60 -30.41
N VAL A 321 -15.90 -7.81 -30.79
CA VAL A 321 -14.42 -8.03 -30.62
C VAL A 321 -13.69 -6.77 -30.07
N LYS A 322 -12.67 -6.95 -29.20
CA LYS A 322 -11.86 -5.89 -28.54
C LYS A 322 -10.36 -6.26 -28.52
N ASN A 323 -9.44 -5.29 -28.43
CA ASN A 323 -7.99 -5.56 -28.29
C ASN A 323 -7.23 -4.51 -27.46
N GLY A 324 -6.06 -4.87 -26.92
CA GLY A 324 -5.21 -4.00 -26.12
C GLY A 324 -3.74 -4.33 -26.23
N VAL A 325 -2.88 -3.32 -26.05
CA VAL A 325 -1.43 -3.46 -25.89
C VAL A 325 -1.01 -2.68 -24.65
N GLU A 326 -1.16 -3.31 -23.50
CA GLU A 326 -0.24 -3.11 -22.38
C GLU A 326 1.18 -3.48 -22.86
N VAL A 327 2.25 -2.76 -22.37
CA VAL A 327 5.11 -3.07 -22.02
C VAL A 327 5.81 -3.83 -20.79
N ILE A 328 5.76 -5.17 -20.76
CA ILE A 328 5.65 -5.92 -19.49
C ILE A 328 7.01 -6.03 -18.82
N GLU A 329 8.05 -5.93 -19.63
CA GLU A 329 9.42 -5.85 -19.19
C GLU A 329 10.23 -5.07 -20.22
N ARG A 330 11.27 -4.39 -19.74
CA ARG A 330 12.42 -4.07 -20.56
C ARG A 330 13.64 -4.69 -19.89
N THR A 331 14.29 -5.63 -20.56
CA THR A 331 15.33 -6.47 -19.95
C THR A 331 16.61 -5.66 -19.72
N PRO A 332 17.51 -6.08 -18.80
CA PRO A 332 18.77 -5.38 -18.54
C PRO A 332 19.69 -5.25 -19.76
N GLU A 333 19.61 -6.19 -20.70
CA GLU A 333 20.35 -6.22 -21.97
C GLU A 333 19.78 -5.23 -22.99
N GLY A 334 18.55 -4.76 -22.75
CA GLY A 334 17.87 -3.71 -23.51
C GLY A 334 16.59 -4.15 -24.21
N GLU A 335 16.27 -5.45 -24.25
CA GLU A 335 15.13 -5.99 -25.01
C GLU A 335 13.77 -5.50 -24.49
N LEU A 336 12.77 -5.46 -25.37
CA LEU A 336 11.40 -5.04 -25.07
C LEU A 336 10.45 -6.23 -25.09
N ALA A 337 9.73 -6.47 -24.00
CA ALA A 337 8.65 -7.46 -23.92
C ALA A 337 7.28 -6.78 -24.06
N VAL A 338 6.44 -7.28 -24.97
CA VAL A 338 5.15 -6.68 -25.32
C VAL A 338 4.03 -7.70 -25.21
N GLU A 339 2.95 -7.38 -24.50
CA GLU A 339 1.81 -8.29 -24.33
C GLU A 339 0.60 -7.85 -25.16
N LEU A 340 0.04 -8.79 -25.92
CA LEU A 340 -0.90 -8.51 -27.00
C LEU A 340 -2.22 -9.20 -26.66
N THR A 341 -3.20 -8.39 -26.25
CA THR A 341 -4.50 -8.82 -25.72
C THR A 341 -5.60 -8.72 -26.79
N PHE A 342 -6.38 -9.78 -27.00
CA PHE A 342 -7.53 -9.82 -27.93
C PHE A 342 -8.71 -10.61 -27.32
N SER A 343 -9.93 -10.07 -27.35
CA SER A 343 -11.13 -10.78 -26.86
C SER A 343 -12.29 -10.70 -27.85
N SER A 344 -12.95 -11.82 -28.15
CA SER A 344 -14.20 -11.84 -28.92
C SER A 344 -15.34 -12.39 -28.09
N ASP A 345 -16.42 -11.64 -28.00
CA ASP A 345 -17.63 -11.99 -27.24
C ASP A 345 -18.48 -13.07 -27.95
N GLN A 346 -18.06 -13.58 -29.12
CA GLN A 346 -18.77 -14.64 -29.89
C GLN A 346 -17.93 -15.70 -30.59
N GLY A 347 -16.61 -15.53 -30.72
CA GLY A 347 -15.74 -16.52 -31.34
C GLY A 347 -15.84 -16.57 -32.86
N LEU A 348 -15.33 -15.52 -33.50
CA LEU A 348 -14.84 -15.63 -34.87
C LEU A 348 -13.66 -16.63 -34.92
N ALA A 349 -13.62 -17.47 -35.95
CA ALA A 349 -12.46 -18.30 -36.23
C ALA A 349 -11.21 -17.45 -36.56
N GLU A 350 -10.05 -18.10 -36.63
CA GLU A 350 -8.71 -17.50 -36.76
C GLU A 350 -8.63 -16.12 -37.40
N ILE A 351 -8.27 -15.14 -36.57
CA ILE A 351 -8.03 -13.75 -36.97
C ILE A 351 -6.51 -13.55 -37.04
N PRO A 352 -5.92 -13.42 -38.24
CA PRO A 352 -4.54 -12.98 -38.39
C PRO A 352 -4.42 -11.46 -38.24
N PHE A 353 -3.31 -11.00 -37.66
CA PHE A 353 -2.96 -9.58 -37.54
C PHE A 353 -1.42 -9.42 -37.62
N GLU A 354 -1.00 -8.17 -37.73
CA GLU A 354 0.39 -7.71 -37.86
C GLU A 354 0.70 -6.79 -36.68
N VAL A 355 1.86 -6.97 -36.05
CA VAL A 355 2.33 -6.13 -34.94
C VAL A 355 3.72 -5.59 -35.24
N ARG A 356 3.88 -4.29 -34.96
CA ARG A 356 5.09 -3.50 -35.22
C ARG A 356 5.48 -2.71 -33.98
N ILE A 357 6.78 -2.70 -33.69
CA ILE A 357 7.40 -1.95 -32.59
C ILE A 357 8.42 -0.98 -33.21
N ASP A 358 8.28 0.32 -32.92
CA ASP A 358 9.20 1.38 -33.33
C ASP A 358 9.83 2.03 -32.09
N PHE A 359 11.15 1.93 -31.94
CA PHE A 359 11.89 2.51 -30.80
C PHE A 359 12.60 3.81 -31.17
N LYS A 360 12.47 4.84 -30.32
CA LYS A 360 13.02 6.18 -30.51
C LYS A 360 13.94 6.54 -29.32
N PRO A 361 15.26 6.35 -29.43
CA PRO A 361 16.21 6.66 -28.36
C PRO A 361 16.43 8.17 -28.19
N ASP A 362 16.58 8.61 -26.94
CA ASP A 362 16.93 10.00 -26.61
C ASP A 362 18.39 10.30 -26.96
N ARG A 363 18.65 11.39 -27.69
CA ARG A 363 20.01 11.73 -28.16
C ARG A 363 20.77 12.61 -27.17
N LEU A 364 21.82 12.06 -26.57
CA LEU A 364 22.92 12.84 -25.98
C LEU A 364 23.90 13.32 -27.08
N PRO A 365 24.46 14.55 -27.01
CA PRO A 365 25.26 15.13 -28.11
C PRO A 365 26.80 15.09 -27.91
N GLY A 366 27.51 14.42 -28.83
CA GLY A 366 28.99 14.45 -28.97
C GLY A 366 29.75 13.45 -28.07
N VAL A 367 30.99 13.03 -28.36
CA VAL A 367 31.97 13.34 -29.45
C VAL A 367 32.68 12.03 -29.89
N ALA A 368 33.35 12.00 -31.05
CA ALA A 368 33.76 10.76 -31.74
C ALA A 368 35.27 10.45 -31.81
N ALA A 369 35.59 9.16 -32.04
CA ALA A 369 36.83 8.61 -32.65
C ALA A 369 36.48 7.24 -33.28
N SER A 370 36.44 7.07 -34.61
CA SER A 370 37.52 6.56 -35.49
C SER A 370 38.15 5.22 -35.01
N SER A 371 38.19 4.13 -35.79
CA SER A 371 38.46 4.05 -37.24
C SER A 371 38.09 2.71 -37.91
N THR A 372 37.76 2.75 -39.22
CA THR A 372 38.00 1.74 -40.29
C THR A 372 38.08 0.22 -39.97
N GLY A 373 37.33 -0.69 -40.62
CA GLY A 373 36.22 -0.49 -41.57
C GLY A 373 35.91 -1.71 -42.48
N VAL A 374 34.61 -1.96 -42.71
CA VAL A 374 33.96 -2.52 -43.92
C VAL A 374 34.46 -3.88 -44.49
N ALA A 375 33.76 -4.97 -44.10
CA ALA A 375 32.97 -5.90 -44.93
C ALA A 375 33.59 -6.55 -46.21
N SER A 376 32.97 -7.50 -46.93
CA SER A 376 31.62 -8.09 -46.90
C SER A 376 31.60 -9.50 -47.55
N SER A 377 30.45 -10.18 -47.56
CA SER A 377 30.04 -11.02 -48.71
C SER A 377 28.52 -10.96 -48.90
N THR A 378 28.03 -11.15 -50.12
CA THR A 378 26.64 -10.80 -50.53
C THR A 378 26.04 -11.81 -51.52
N GLY A 379 24.71 -12.00 -51.51
CA GLY A 379 23.98 -12.51 -52.68
C GLY A 379 22.60 -13.13 -52.38
N VAL A 380 21.62 -13.16 -53.32
CA VAL A 380 21.48 -12.51 -54.66
C VAL A 380 19.98 -12.37 -55.02
N ALA A 381 19.53 -11.15 -55.41
CA ALA A 381 18.39 -10.76 -56.30
C ALA A 381 16.98 -11.41 -56.11
N SER A 382 15.87 -11.00 -56.75
CA SER A 382 15.51 -10.00 -57.79
C SER A 382 14.06 -9.49 -57.51
N SER A 383 13.39 -8.53 -58.21
CA SER A 383 13.50 -7.99 -59.58
C SER A 383 12.89 -6.56 -59.73
N ALA A 384 12.71 -6.07 -60.98
CA ALA A 384 12.45 -4.68 -61.44
C ALA A 384 11.18 -3.95 -60.92
N GLY A 385 11.04 -2.61 -61.04
CA GLY A 385 11.97 -1.55 -61.52
C GLY A 385 11.26 -0.27 -62.04
N VAL A 386 12.04 0.73 -62.54
CA VAL A 386 11.64 1.96 -63.30
C VAL A 386 10.87 3.04 -62.48
N ALA A 387 11.23 4.33 -62.40
CA ALA A 387 12.33 5.15 -62.99
C ALA A 387 12.67 6.40 -62.12
N ASP A 388 13.73 7.13 -62.52
CA ASP A 388 14.02 8.57 -62.27
C ASP A 388 14.33 9.05 -60.81
N VAL A 389 15.34 9.89 -60.50
CA VAL A 389 16.34 10.65 -61.32
C VAL A 389 17.76 10.65 -60.68
N ALA A 390 18.80 10.39 -61.51
CA ALA A 390 20.25 10.75 -61.44
C ALA A 390 21.11 10.80 -60.14
N GLY A 391 22.38 10.32 -60.21
CA GLY A 391 23.47 10.88 -59.36
C GLY A 391 24.77 10.09 -59.00
N PHE A 392 25.51 9.45 -59.93
CA PHE A 392 26.98 9.14 -59.97
C PHE A 392 27.89 9.19 -58.67
N ALA A 393 28.94 8.35 -58.45
CA ALA A 393 29.59 7.23 -59.18
C ALA A 393 30.68 6.46 -58.36
N GLY A 394 31.03 5.23 -58.79
CA GLY A 394 32.36 4.52 -58.61
C GLY A 394 32.80 4.06 -57.20
N ALA A 395 33.22 2.82 -56.86
CA ALA A 395 33.56 1.53 -57.50
C ALA A 395 35.05 1.21 -57.87
N ALA A 396 35.71 0.27 -57.14
CA ALA A 396 36.80 -0.65 -57.58
C ALA A 396 37.17 -1.71 -56.49
N SER A 397 37.91 -2.78 -56.86
CA SER A 397 38.30 -3.99 -56.05
C SER A 397 39.79 -4.39 -56.37
N PRO A 398 40.44 -5.57 -56.07
CA PRO A 398 40.07 -6.81 -55.32
C PRO A 398 41.18 -7.55 -54.46
N ALA A 399 40.81 -8.68 -53.80
CA ALA A 399 41.63 -9.80 -53.22
C ALA A 399 42.46 -9.54 -51.91
N GLY A 400 42.96 -10.53 -51.11
CA GLY A 400 42.89 -12.03 -51.08
C GLY A 400 44.29 -12.74 -51.14
N PRO A 401 44.55 -14.00 -50.66
CA PRO A 401 43.68 -15.01 -49.98
C PRO A 401 44.29 -15.82 -48.76
N ALA A 402 43.48 -16.74 -48.18
CA ALA A 402 43.82 -18.03 -47.50
C ALA A 402 44.42 -18.10 -46.07
N GLY A 403 43.80 -18.93 -45.21
CA GLY A 403 44.23 -19.36 -43.85
C GLY A 403 43.01 -19.64 -42.94
N ALA A 404 43.01 -20.66 -42.07
CA ALA A 404 41.78 -21.09 -41.35
C ALA A 404 42.01 -21.54 -39.89
N ALA A 405 41.10 -21.12 -38.98
CA ALA A 405 40.69 -21.79 -37.73
C ALA A 405 39.49 -21.04 -37.07
N ASP A 406 38.69 -21.78 -36.30
CA ASP A 406 37.57 -21.36 -35.43
C ASP A 406 38.05 -20.53 -34.19
N THR A 407 37.25 -19.76 -33.43
CA THR A 407 35.82 -19.34 -33.46
C THR A 407 35.61 -18.04 -32.63
N ASP A 408 34.50 -17.32 -32.89
CA ASP A 408 33.58 -16.55 -32.01
C ASP A 408 34.08 -15.74 -30.77
N HIS A 409 33.50 -14.58 -30.39
CA HIS A 409 32.59 -13.62 -31.04
C HIS A 409 32.56 -12.31 -30.21
N THR A 410 32.31 -11.14 -30.82
CA THR A 410 31.95 -9.87 -30.14
C THR A 410 30.92 -9.06 -30.95
N ALA A 411 30.24 -8.10 -30.33
CA ALA A 411 28.94 -7.56 -30.76
C ALA A 411 28.98 -6.25 -31.60
N ASP A 412 27.83 -5.89 -32.18
CA ASP A 412 27.54 -4.61 -32.85
C ASP A 412 26.06 -4.20 -32.62
N THR A 413 25.71 -2.92 -32.73
CA THR A 413 24.40 -2.37 -32.33
C THR A 413 23.64 -1.71 -33.49
N ALA A 414 22.38 -2.11 -33.71
CA ALA A 414 21.51 -1.60 -34.76
C ALA A 414 20.25 -0.89 -34.22
N ALA A 415 19.56 -0.14 -35.09
CA ALA A 415 18.21 0.35 -34.81
C ALA A 415 17.19 -0.76 -35.13
N PHE A 416 16.76 -1.48 -34.10
CA PHE A 416 15.90 -2.65 -34.25
C PHE A 416 14.42 -2.26 -34.38
N SER A 417 13.88 -2.32 -35.60
CA SER A 417 12.45 -2.49 -35.85
C SER A 417 12.22 -3.86 -36.49
N ARG A 418 11.41 -4.70 -35.85
CA ARG A 418 10.95 -5.99 -36.43
C ARG A 418 9.43 -6.00 -36.47
N THR A 419 8.89 -6.51 -37.57
CA THR A 419 7.45 -6.76 -37.75
C THR A 419 7.20 -8.24 -37.55
N PHE A 420 6.19 -8.59 -36.78
CA PHE A 420 5.77 -9.96 -36.55
C PHE A 420 4.30 -10.13 -36.94
N SER A 421 4.01 -11.18 -37.71
CA SER A 421 2.64 -11.59 -38.03
C SER A 421 2.35 -12.88 -37.28
N PHE A 422 1.24 -12.92 -36.56
CA PHE A 422 0.76 -14.12 -35.89
C PHE A 422 -0.78 -14.22 -36.03
N THR A 423 -1.34 -15.35 -35.64
CA THR A 423 -2.77 -15.67 -35.80
C THR A 423 -3.33 -16.07 -34.44
N VAL A 424 -4.46 -15.47 -34.03
CA VAL A 424 -5.18 -15.90 -32.82
C VAL A 424 -6.48 -16.59 -33.20
N THR A 425 -6.60 -17.85 -32.79
CA THR A 425 -7.83 -18.66 -32.84
C THR A 425 -8.74 -18.28 -31.68
N ALA A 426 -9.52 -17.20 -31.81
CA ALA A 426 -10.36 -16.67 -30.73
C ALA A 426 -11.57 -17.57 -30.42
N LYS A 427 -11.54 -18.31 -29.31
CA LYS A 427 -12.75 -18.98 -28.78
C LYS A 427 -13.74 -17.96 -28.18
N PRO A 428 -15.06 -18.24 -28.21
CA PRO A 428 -16.08 -17.32 -27.69
C PRO A 428 -15.84 -16.92 -26.24
N GLY A 429 -15.99 -15.62 -25.94
CA GLY A 429 -15.91 -15.05 -24.60
C GLY A 429 -14.50 -15.00 -23.99
N MET A 430 -13.47 -15.48 -24.67
CA MET A 430 -12.11 -15.54 -24.11
C MET A 430 -11.20 -14.39 -24.57
N THR A 431 -10.38 -13.93 -23.62
CA THR A 431 -9.33 -12.94 -23.79
C THR A 431 -7.98 -13.65 -23.95
N TYR A 432 -7.42 -13.59 -25.15
CA TYR A 432 -6.11 -14.15 -25.50
C TYR A 432 -5.02 -13.12 -25.26
N LYS A 433 -4.03 -13.47 -24.44
CA LYS A 433 -2.80 -12.72 -24.20
C LYS A 433 -1.63 -13.44 -24.85
N HIS A 434 -0.72 -12.71 -25.50
CA HIS A 434 0.49 -13.29 -26.09
C HIS A 434 1.69 -12.34 -25.99
N THR A 435 2.85 -12.85 -25.59
CA THR A 435 4.07 -12.06 -25.38
C THR A 435 5.01 -12.13 -26.58
N VAL A 436 5.51 -10.99 -27.03
CA VAL A 436 6.55 -10.86 -28.06
C VAL A 436 7.77 -10.16 -27.47
N LEU A 437 8.96 -10.75 -27.66
CA LEU A 437 10.26 -10.18 -27.28
C LEU A 437 10.93 -9.52 -28.50
N THR A 438 11.64 -8.42 -28.32
CA THR A 438 12.41 -7.74 -29.38
C THR A 438 13.65 -7.05 -28.81
N PRO A 439 14.87 -7.36 -29.30
CA PRO A 439 16.11 -6.72 -28.82
C PRO A 439 16.12 -5.20 -29.10
N LEU A 440 16.56 -4.38 -28.13
CA LEU A 440 16.89 -2.95 -28.33
C LEU A 440 18.27 -2.64 -27.68
N PRO A 441 18.94 -1.52 -28.02
CA PRO A 441 20.18 -1.10 -27.37
C PRO A 441 19.92 -0.43 -25.99
N PRO A 442 20.92 -0.39 -25.08
CA PRO A 442 20.77 0.07 -23.70
C PRO A 442 20.72 1.61 -23.51
N LEU A 443 19.88 2.30 -24.28
CA LEU A 443 19.61 3.74 -24.15
C LEU A 443 18.17 4.00 -23.67
N SER A 444 17.92 5.15 -23.02
CA SER A 444 16.56 5.63 -22.77
C SER A 444 15.87 6.05 -24.07
N GLY A 445 14.55 5.95 -24.10
CA GLY A 445 13.76 6.31 -25.27
C GLY A 445 12.31 5.83 -25.18
N ILE A 446 11.49 6.25 -26.14
CA ILE A 446 10.07 5.91 -26.22
C ILE A 446 9.89 4.78 -27.26
N ALA A 447 9.16 3.73 -26.89
CA ALA A 447 8.68 2.72 -27.82
C ALA A 447 7.22 3.00 -28.21
N GLU A 448 6.92 2.95 -29.51
CA GLU A 448 5.56 3.00 -30.04
C GLU A 448 5.20 1.62 -30.61
N VAL A 449 4.06 1.06 -30.19
CA VAL A 449 3.58 -0.25 -30.65
C VAL A 449 2.26 -0.10 -31.40
N THR A 450 2.13 -0.78 -32.54
CA THR A 450 0.94 -0.74 -33.39
C THR A 450 0.48 -2.15 -33.75
N VAL A 451 -0.85 -2.38 -33.70
CA VAL A 451 -1.52 -3.65 -34.04
C VAL A 451 -2.53 -3.41 -35.15
N LYS A 452 -2.59 -4.33 -36.13
CA LYS A 452 -3.45 -4.20 -37.33
C LYS A 452 -3.98 -5.56 -37.77
N SER A 453 -5.30 -5.69 -37.93
CA SER A 453 -5.89 -6.91 -38.51
C SER A 453 -5.44 -7.12 -39.97
N LEU A 454 -5.13 -8.36 -40.32
CA LEU A 454 -4.87 -8.81 -41.69
C LEU A 454 -6.14 -9.39 -42.34
N GLN A 455 -7.21 -9.58 -41.57
CA GLN A 455 -8.49 -10.10 -42.06
C GLN A 455 -9.40 -8.95 -42.60
N PRO A 456 -9.92 -9.02 -43.84
CA PRO A 456 -10.75 -7.97 -44.40
C PRO A 456 -12.06 -7.75 -43.62
N GLY A 457 -12.36 -6.49 -43.30
CA GLY A 457 -13.65 -6.07 -42.73
C GLY A 457 -13.72 -5.94 -41.21
N LEU A 458 -12.72 -6.44 -40.47
CA LEU A 458 -12.64 -6.28 -39.01
C LEU A 458 -12.01 -4.92 -38.64
N GLN A 459 -12.53 -4.25 -37.61
CA GLN A 459 -11.91 -3.07 -37.00
C GLN A 459 -11.40 -3.37 -35.59
N LEU A 460 -10.31 -2.69 -35.19
CA LEU A 460 -9.63 -2.85 -33.91
C LEU A 460 -9.61 -1.50 -33.17
N SER A 461 -9.71 -1.53 -31.85
CA SER A 461 -9.83 -0.35 -30.97
C SER A 461 -8.64 -0.26 -30.01
N THR A 462 -7.50 0.23 -30.52
CA THR A 462 -6.25 0.28 -29.77
C THR A 462 -6.28 1.24 -28.57
N GLY A 463 -6.41 0.69 -27.37
CA GLY A 463 -6.05 1.38 -26.13
C GLY A 463 -4.56 1.69 -26.10
N LYS A 464 -4.20 2.96 -25.81
CA LYS A 464 -2.82 3.39 -25.59
C LYS A 464 -2.43 3.14 -24.14
N ASN A 465 -1.93 1.95 -23.83
CA ASN A 465 -1.46 1.65 -22.47
C ASN A 465 0.04 1.98 -22.39
N ASN A 466 0.43 2.71 -21.36
CA ASN A 466 1.82 2.77 -20.91
C ASN A 466 1.97 1.68 -19.83
N PHE A 467 2.99 0.84 -19.93
CA PHE A 467 3.38 -0.05 -18.82
C PHE A 467 4.37 0.69 -17.88
N VAL A 468 4.92 0.01 -16.85
CA VAL A 468 5.89 0.59 -15.88
C VAL A 468 6.99 -0.42 -15.57
N VAL A 469 8.26 0.04 -15.53
CA VAL A 469 9.43 -0.78 -15.18
C VAL A 469 9.65 -0.81 -13.66
N GLU A 470 9.95 -1.99 -13.14
CA GLU A 470 10.17 -2.28 -11.71
C GLU A 470 11.60 -1.89 -11.27
N ARG A 471 11.83 -1.57 -9.99
CA ARG A 471 13.17 -1.32 -9.44
C ARG A 471 13.46 -2.24 -8.25
N ALA A 472 14.29 -3.25 -8.49
CA ALA A 472 14.82 -4.07 -7.42
C ALA A 472 15.89 -3.30 -6.60
N PRO A 473 16.01 -3.57 -5.28
CA PRO A 473 17.01 -2.94 -4.43
C PRO A 473 18.41 -3.51 -4.70
N ALA A 474 19.46 -2.73 -4.42
CA ALA A 474 20.85 -3.13 -4.63
C ALA A 474 21.25 -4.43 -3.90
N PHE A 475 20.68 -4.67 -2.72
CA PHE A 475 20.70 -5.93 -1.99
C PHE A 475 19.55 -5.92 -0.95
N THR A 476 19.33 -7.04 -0.27
CA THR A 476 18.46 -7.12 0.91
C THR A 476 19.22 -7.74 2.08
N ALA A 477 19.00 -7.23 3.29
CA ALA A 477 19.59 -7.76 4.51
C ALA A 477 18.58 -7.74 5.67
N ALA A 478 18.62 -8.80 6.50
CA ALA A 478 17.76 -8.95 7.68
C ALA A 478 18.45 -9.78 8.78
N PHE A 479 18.03 -9.63 10.03
CA PHE A 479 18.56 -10.43 11.15
C PHE A 479 17.88 -11.80 11.27
N THR A 480 18.66 -12.82 11.62
CA THR A 480 18.18 -14.19 11.91
C THR A 480 18.71 -14.68 13.27
N GLY A 481 17.92 -15.51 13.97
CA GLY A 481 18.30 -16.14 15.24
C GLY A 481 17.15 -16.26 16.24
N GLU A 482 17.20 -17.27 17.11
CA GLU A 482 16.17 -17.62 18.09
C GLU A 482 16.04 -16.60 19.25
N HIS A 483 17.04 -15.73 19.43
CA HIS A 483 17.12 -14.74 20.51
C HIS A 483 16.52 -13.37 20.16
N LEU A 484 15.94 -13.22 18.96
CA LEU A 484 15.36 -11.96 18.49
C LEU A 484 13.94 -11.74 19.07
N LEU A 485 13.74 -10.63 19.77
CA LEU A 485 12.43 -10.20 20.28
C LEU A 485 11.91 -9.03 19.42
N ASN A 486 10.61 -9.01 19.13
CA ASN A 486 9.95 -7.95 18.34
C ASN A 486 10.52 -7.78 16.90
N ASN A 487 10.92 -8.87 16.21
CA ASN A 487 11.47 -8.81 14.84
C ASN A 487 10.40 -8.54 13.76
N VAL A 488 9.83 -7.33 13.77
CA VAL A 488 8.76 -6.85 12.87
C VAL A 488 9.01 -5.37 12.53
N GLU A 489 8.79 -4.94 11.29
CA GLU A 489 8.96 -3.53 10.89
C GLU A 489 8.08 -2.60 11.74
N GLY A 490 8.64 -1.46 12.14
CA GLY A 490 8.06 -0.50 13.07
C GLY A 490 8.18 -0.87 14.56
N ARG A 491 8.50 -2.12 14.92
CA ARG A 491 8.69 -2.53 16.33
C ARG A 491 10.17 -2.52 16.71
N PRO A 492 10.53 -2.03 17.91
CA PRO A 492 11.92 -2.02 18.36
C PRO A 492 12.52 -3.43 18.38
N LEU A 493 13.61 -3.68 17.65
CA LEU A 493 14.27 -5.00 17.64
C LEU A 493 15.12 -5.15 18.89
N MET A 494 14.81 -6.15 19.72
CA MET A 494 15.45 -6.32 21.03
C MET A 494 16.15 -7.68 21.14
N VAL A 495 17.30 -7.68 21.82
CA VAL A 495 18.03 -8.89 22.25
C VAL A 495 18.24 -8.78 23.77
N LYS A 496 18.37 -9.91 24.48
CA LYS A 496 18.66 -9.89 25.92
C LYS A 496 20.15 -9.74 26.16
N GLU A 497 20.51 -9.03 27.23
CA GLU A 497 21.90 -8.98 27.67
C GLU A 497 22.42 -10.38 28.04
N GLY A 498 23.58 -10.75 27.48
CA GLY A 498 24.18 -12.08 27.65
C GLY A 498 23.81 -13.12 26.58
N ASP A 499 22.82 -12.85 25.71
CA ASP A 499 22.53 -13.70 24.55
C ASP A 499 23.62 -13.51 23.45
N PRO A 500 23.74 -14.45 22.47
CA PRO A 500 24.67 -14.29 21.34
C PRO A 500 24.33 -13.11 20.43
N TYR A 501 25.30 -12.65 19.63
CA TYR A 501 25.01 -11.73 18.53
C TYR A 501 24.00 -12.33 17.55
N PRO A 502 23.03 -11.53 17.03
CA PRO A 502 22.16 -11.99 15.96
C PRO A 502 22.97 -12.24 14.70
N LYS A 503 22.51 -13.18 13.87
CA LYS A 503 23.10 -13.41 12.55
C LYS A 503 22.49 -12.47 11.52
N LEU A 504 23.19 -12.29 10.40
CA LEU A 504 22.78 -11.44 9.30
C LEU A 504 22.58 -12.28 8.03
N LYS A 505 21.37 -12.31 7.49
CA LYS A 505 21.08 -12.93 6.19
C LYS A 505 21.06 -11.85 5.11
N VAL A 506 21.87 -12.00 4.06
CA VAL A 506 22.03 -11.03 2.95
C VAL A 506 21.80 -11.71 1.61
N SER A 507 21.14 -11.03 0.66
CA SER A 507 20.95 -11.48 -0.73
C SER A 507 21.18 -10.31 -1.69
N SER A 508 21.78 -10.54 -2.86
CA SER A 508 22.08 -9.49 -3.85
C SER A 508 21.74 -9.94 -5.27
N LEU A 509 21.44 -8.99 -6.16
CA LEU A 509 21.30 -9.18 -7.62
C LEU A 509 22.58 -8.78 -8.39
N TRP A 510 23.69 -8.63 -7.66
CA TRP A 510 25.02 -8.34 -8.19
C TRP A 510 26.06 -9.10 -7.39
N THR A 511 27.00 -9.74 -8.07
CA THR A 511 28.26 -10.20 -7.47
C THR A 511 29.07 -9.00 -6.99
N GLY A 512 29.56 -9.03 -5.74
CA GLY A 512 30.25 -7.90 -5.13
C GLY A 512 30.82 -8.20 -3.75
N LEU A 513 31.66 -7.30 -3.24
CA LEU A 513 32.24 -7.41 -1.90
C LEU A 513 31.38 -6.64 -0.90
N LEU A 514 30.78 -7.37 0.05
CA LEU A 514 30.08 -6.82 1.19
C LEU A 514 31.08 -6.55 2.33
N HIS A 515 31.21 -5.28 2.69
CA HIS A 515 31.88 -4.84 3.90
C HIS A 515 30.85 -4.69 5.03
N VAL A 516 31.20 -5.18 6.21
CA VAL A 516 30.31 -5.16 7.40
C VAL A 516 31.08 -4.59 8.58
N SER A 517 30.48 -3.63 9.29
CA SER A 517 30.98 -3.17 10.58
C SER A 517 29.86 -3.04 11.61
N ILE A 518 30.21 -3.28 12.88
CA ILE A 518 29.30 -3.27 14.02
C ILE A 518 29.71 -2.11 14.93
N VAL A 519 28.78 -1.20 15.21
CA VAL A 519 28.97 -0.08 16.13
C VAL A 519 28.09 -0.32 17.36
N HIS A 520 28.66 -0.21 18.55
CA HIS A 520 27.93 -0.15 19.82
C HIS A 520 28.16 1.23 20.43
N GLU A 521 27.12 1.84 21.00
CA GLU A 521 27.12 3.27 21.35
C GLU A 521 28.21 3.72 22.34
N ASN A 522 28.85 2.78 23.05
CA ASN A 522 29.93 3.02 24.01
C ASN A 522 31.28 2.39 23.62
N LYS A 523 31.47 1.95 22.37
CA LYS A 523 32.67 1.21 21.91
C LYS A 523 33.18 1.68 20.53
N PRO A 524 34.47 1.46 20.22
CA PRO A 524 34.96 1.63 18.84
C PRO A 524 34.27 0.62 17.89
N PRO A 525 34.06 0.98 16.61
CA PRO A 525 33.52 0.07 15.59
C PRO A 525 34.37 -1.19 15.41
N VAL A 526 33.69 -2.32 15.24
CA VAL A 526 34.28 -3.63 14.92
C VAL A 526 34.06 -3.92 13.44
N VAL A 527 35.12 -4.01 12.65
CA VAL A 527 35.05 -4.31 11.21
C VAL A 527 35.27 -5.81 11.00
N LEU A 528 34.39 -6.45 10.22
CA LEU A 528 34.50 -7.86 9.86
C LEU A 528 35.29 -8.06 8.55
N SER A 529 35.76 -9.28 8.31
CA SER A 529 36.34 -9.66 7.01
C SER A 529 35.30 -9.49 5.89
N PRO A 530 35.65 -8.87 4.74
CA PRO A 530 34.72 -8.72 3.62
C PRO A 530 34.20 -10.06 3.10
N VAL A 531 32.91 -10.10 2.76
CA VAL A 531 32.21 -11.30 2.28
C VAL A 531 31.91 -11.13 0.78
N LEU A 532 32.29 -12.11 -0.03
CA LEU A 532 31.96 -12.13 -1.46
C LEU A 532 30.51 -12.62 -1.63
N LEU A 533 29.60 -11.70 -1.96
CA LEU A 533 28.26 -12.05 -2.39
C LEU A 533 28.28 -12.50 -3.85
N SER A 534 27.52 -13.56 -4.14
CA SER A 534 27.22 -14.00 -5.50
C SER A 534 25.79 -13.59 -5.85
N ASP A 535 25.58 -13.20 -7.11
CA ASP A 535 24.25 -12.93 -7.65
C ASP A 535 23.26 -14.10 -7.37
N GLY A 536 22.05 -13.75 -6.91
CA GLY A 536 20.94 -14.67 -6.65
C GLY A 536 21.10 -15.60 -5.44
N VAL A 537 22.23 -15.60 -4.73
CA VAL A 537 22.51 -16.56 -3.63
C VAL A 537 22.45 -15.88 -2.26
N PRO A 538 21.43 -16.17 -1.42
CA PRO A 538 21.39 -15.72 -0.04
C PRO A 538 22.52 -16.34 0.80
N GLN A 539 23.21 -15.52 1.57
CA GLN A 539 24.26 -15.94 2.51
C GLN A 539 23.89 -15.56 3.95
N GLU A 540 24.33 -16.36 4.93
CA GLU A 540 24.20 -16.05 6.36
C GLU A 540 25.58 -15.76 6.95
N ILE A 541 25.70 -14.61 7.61
CA ILE A 541 26.94 -14.02 8.13
C ILE A 541 26.83 -13.93 9.66
N ALA A 542 27.85 -14.43 10.36
CA ALA A 542 27.96 -14.30 11.81
C ALA A 542 28.53 -12.93 12.19
N LEU A 543 27.89 -12.23 13.12
CA LEU A 543 28.32 -10.91 13.59
C LEU A 543 29.29 -11.01 14.79
N THR A 544 30.30 -11.89 14.70
CA THR A 544 31.30 -12.11 15.76
C THR A 544 32.74 -11.85 15.29
N SER A 545 33.55 -11.24 16.15
CA SER A 545 34.93 -10.82 15.84
C SER A 545 35.97 -11.94 16.04
N SER A 546 35.73 -13.11 15.45
CA SER A 546 36.53 -14.32 15.69
C SER A 546 37.87 -14.36 14.92
N THR A 547 38.74 -13.37 15.14
CA THR A 547 40.16 -13.40 14.73
C THR A 547 41.05 -14.19 15.69
N ALA A 548 40.51 -15.26 16.30
CA ALA A 548 41.22 -16.13 17.23
C ALA A 548 40.95 -17.62 16.93
N ALA A 549 41.97 -18.33 16.45
CA ALA A 549 41.94 -19.79 16.32
C ALA A 549 42.18 -20.47 17.69
N GLY A 550 41.19 -20.37 18.59
CA GLY A 550 41.22 -20.98 19.92
C GLY A 550 39.95 -20.66 20.70
N GLY A 551 39.22 -21.68 21.13
CA GLY A 551 37.92 -21.49 21.78
C GLY A 551 38.03 -20.87 23.17
N GLY A 552 37.24 -19.82 23.41
CA GLY A 552 37.09 -19.16 24.71
C GLY A 552 35.64 -18.73 24.93
N THR A 553 34.97 -19.30 25.93
CA THR A 553 33.57 -18.99 26.24
C THR A 553 33.46 -17.67 27.00
N GLY A 554 33.13 -16.57 26.32
CA GLY A 554 32.81 -15.30 27.01
C GLY A 554 32.69 -14.03 26.17
N GLU A 555 33.28 -13.96 24.97
CA GLU A 555 33.34 -12.70 24.19
C GLU A 555 32.27 -12.56 23.10
N ASP A 556 31.61 -13.65 22.69
CA ASP A 556 30.56 -13.67 21.64
C ASP A 556 29.14 -13.23 22.12
N ALA A 557 29.02 -12.68 23.33
CA ALA A 557 27.74 -12.26 23.92
C ALA A 557 27.50 -10.75 23.80
N VAL A 558 26.24 -10.36 23.58
CA VAL A 558 25.86 -8.94 23.48
C VAL A 558 25.68 -8.30 24.87
N GLN A 559 26.04 -7.02 24.98
CA GLN A 559 25.99 -6.23 26.22
C GLN A 559 24.95 -5.11 26.10
N ALA A 560 24.38 -4.63 27.21
CA ALA A 560 23.34 -3.61 27.17
C ALA A 560 23.71 -2.37 26.30
N GLY A 561 22.71 -1.84 25.61
CA GLY A 561 22.82 -0.65 24.76
C GLY A 561 22.42 -0.88 23.30
N SER A 562 22.50 0.18 22.51
CA SER A 562 22.13 0.22 21.10
C SER A 562 23.28 -0.21 20.19
N TYR A 563 22.94 -0.98 19.15
CA TYR A 563 23.86 -1.46 18.12
C TYR A 563 23.40 -1.01 16.73
N GLU A 564 24.36 -0.61 15.91
CA GLU A 564 24.21 -0.39 14.46
C GLU A 564 25.09 -1.40 13.71
N VAL A 565 24.60 -1.92 12.59
CA VAL A 565 25.33 -2.82 11.69
C VAL A 565 25.36 -2.17 10.32
N HIS A 566 26.49 -1.57 9.97
CA HIS A 566 26.70 -0.85 8.71
C HIS A 566 27.11 -1.85 7.61
N LEU A 567 26.47 -1.74 6.45
CA LEU A 567 26.65 -2.61 5.29
C LEU A 567 26.99 -1.76 4.07
N GLU A 568 28.12 -2.03 3.44
CA GLU A 568 28.49 -1.47 2.13
C GLU A 568 28.70 -2.62 1.13
N LEU A 569 27.94 -2.62 0.03
CA LEU A 569 28.16 -3.53 -1.09
C LEU A 569 28.90 -2.80 -2.22
N VAL A 570 30.19 -3.11 -2.37
CA VAL A 570 31.04 -2.64 -3.46
C VAL A 570 30.81 -3.52 -4.69
N ARG A 571 30.51 -2.89 -5.83
CA ARG A 571 30.15 -3.54 -7.11
C ARG A 571 31.06 -3.02 -8.22
N GLU A 572 31.49 -3.88 -9.13
CA GLU A 572 32.35 -3.46 -10.24
C GLU A 572 31.58 -2.55 -11.22
N GLY A 573 32.17 -1.40 -11.57
CA GLY A 573 31.58 -0.44 -12.50
C GLY A 573 30.35 0.34 -12.01
N LEU A 574 29.92 0.14 -10.76
CA LEU A 574 28.72 0.77 -10.17
C LEU A 574 29.06 1.47 -8.85
N ALA A 575 28.24 2.44 -8.44
CA ALA A 575 28.35 3.04 -7.12
C ALA A 575 28.09 1.99 -6.01
N SER A 576 28.83 2.10 -4.89
CA SER A 576 28.53 1.35 -3.67
C SER A 576 27.08 1.56 -3.24
N ALA A 577 26.45 0.50 -2.74
CA ALA A 577 25.14 0.57 -2.12
C ALA A 577 25.27 0.38 -0.61
N TYR A 578 24.44 1.10 0.16
CA TYR A 578 24.55 1.15 1.61
C TYR A 578 23.26 0.70 2.30
N GLN A 579 23.38 0.06 3.46
CA GLN A 579 22.27 -0.16 4.38
C GLN A 579 22.81 -0.13 5.82
N THR A 580 22.01 0.34 6.77
CA THR A 580 22.27 0.12 8.19
C THR A 580 21.10 -0.64 8.80
N LEU A 581 21.41 -1.66 9.59
CA LEU A 581 20.44 -2.38 10.43
C LEU A 581 20.72 -2.11 11.90
N TYR A 582 19.70 -2.26 12.75
CA TYR A 582 19.78 -1.88 14.16
C TYR A 582 19.23 -2.99 15.08
N PHE A 583 19.81 -3.13 16.27
CA PHE A 583 19.19 -3.87 17.38
C PHE A 583 19.56 -3.23 18.71
N THR A 584 18.73 -3.42 19.75
CA THR A 584 19.01 -2.88 21.09
C THR A 584 19.01 -3.99 22.13
N VAL A 585 20.02 -3.98 22.99
CA VAL A 585 20.19 -4.96 24.06
C VAL A 585 19.69 -4.38 25.36
N PHE A 586 18.69 -5.02 25.96
CA PHE A 586 18.06 -4.51 27.18
C PHE A 586 18.69 -5.14 28.43
N PRO A 587 19.10 -4.32 29.43
CA PRO A 587 19.54 -4.84 30.71
C PRO A 587 18.36 -5.49 31.45
N GLY A 588 18.58 -6.68 31.98
CA GLY A 588 17.53 -7.62 32.41
C GLY A 588 16.70 -7.19 33.61
N GLN A 589 15.64 -6.40 33.37
CA GLN A 589 14.58 -6.09 34.33
C GLN A 589 13.20 -6.32 33.72
N ASP A 590 12.32 -6.99 34.48
CA ASP A 590 10.94 -7.26 34.05
C ASP A 590 10.19 -5.98 33.72
N LYS A 591 9.58 -5.96 32.52
CA LYS A 591 8.85 -4.81 31.95
C LYS A 591 7.75 -4.28 32.87
N GLU A 592 7.16 -5.15 33.70
CA GLU A 592 6.10 -4.82 34.65
C GLU A 592 6.52 -3.78 35.70
N ASN A 593 7.83 -3.64 35.97
CA ASN A 593 8.38 -2.72 36.97
C ASN A 593 8.93 -1.41 36.38
N TRP A 594 8.78 -1.17 35.07
CA TRP A 594 9.34 0.03 34.43
C TRP A 594 8.56 1.30 34.80
N PRO A 595 9.25 2.44 35.07
CA PRO A 595 8.60 3.72 35.34
C PRO A 595 7.95 4.30 34.07
N ASN A 596 7.04 5.26 34.23
CA ASN A 596 6.36 5.93 33.09
C ASN A 596 7.29 6.70 32.14
N SER A 597 8.55 6.91 32.54
CA SER A 597 9.64 7.45 31.72
C SER A 597 10.40 6.40 30.90
N ARG A 598 10.00 5.11 30.92
CA ARG A 598 10.63 4.01 30.20
C ARG A 598 9.60 3.11 29.52
N THR A 599 9.80 2.88 28.22
CA THR A 599 8.97 2.00 27.38
C THR A 599 9.86 1.19 26.43
N GLU A 600 9.28 0.31 25.63
CA GLU A 600 10.03 -0.47 24.61
C GLU A 600 10.58 0.41 23.48
N ALA A 601 9.91 1.54 23.16
CA ALA A 601 10.25 2.40 22.02
C ALA A 601 11.06 3.66 22.40
N PHE A 602 11.01 4.08 23.67
CA PHE A 602 11.74 5.24 24.18
C PHE A 602 11.93 5.18 25.70
N TYR A 603 12.95 5.88 26.21
CA TYR A 603 13.15 6.07 27.64
C TYR A 603 13.95 7.35 27.95
N LEU A 604 13.77 7.93 29.14
CA LEU A 604 14.69 8.94 29.66
C LEU A 604 15.94 8.26 30.24
N ASP A 605 17.14 8.75 29.88
CA ASP A 605 18.41 8.31 30.45
C ASP A 605 18.74 8.99 31.80
N ASP A 606 19.86 8.58 32.41
CA ASP A 606 20.33 9.13 33.70
C ASP A 606 20.67 10.63 33.67
N SER A 607 20.77 11.24 32.47
CA SER A 607 20.94 12.69 32.28
C SER A 607 19.61 13.43 32.02
N GLY A 608 18.48 12.71 32.06
CA GLY A 608 17.15 13.25 31.80
C GLY A 608 16.82 13.43 30.32
N ARG A 609 17.61 12.84 29.40
CA ARG A 609 17.44 12.99 27.95
C ARG A 609 16.67 11.83 27.34
N LEU A 610 15.90 12.10 26.29
CA LEU A 610 15.06 11.11 25.64
C LEU A 610 15.82 10.28 24.60
N ARG A 611 15.92 8.98 24.88
CA ARG A 611 16.47 7.95 24.00
C ARG A 611 15.35 7.24 23.28
N TYR A 612 15.62 6.83 22.04
CA TYR A 612 14.68 6.13 21.16
C TYR A 612 15.26 4.79 20.76
N VAL A 613 14.43 3.76 20.79
CA VAL A 613 14.79 2.39 20.44
C VAL A 613 14.26 2.13 19.03
N PRO A 614 15.12 1.94 18.02
CA PRO A 614 14.70 1.77 16.64
C PRO A 614 14.19 0.35 16.35
N ASP A 615 13.36 0.22 15.31
CA ASP A 615 13.17 -1.06 14.63
C ASP A 615 14.45 -1.52 13.90
N TYR A 616 14.42 -2.72 13.32
CA TYR A 616 15.59 -3.31 12.68
C TYR A 616 16.12 -2.53 11.45
N LEU A 617 15.30 -1.65 10.86
CA LEU A 617 15.66 -0.78 9.72
C LEU A 617 16.06 0.64 10.17
N GLY A 618 15.94 0.96 11.45
CA GLY A 618 16.29 2.26 12.03
C GLY A 618 15.12 3.20 12.31
N ASN A 619 13.89 2.79 12.00
CA ASN A 619 12.70 3.63 12.19
C ASN A 619 12.43 3.81 13.68
N LYS A 620 12.18 5.06 14.07
CA LYS A 620 11.93 5.46 15.46
C LYS A 620 11.03 6.68 15.51
N ILE A 621 10.53 7.01 16.70
CA ILE A 621 9.84 8.28 16.96
C ILE A 621 10.81 9.43 16.55
N PRO A 622 10.46 10.26 15.56
CA PRO A 622 11.39 11.21 14.98
C PRO A 622 11.44 12.52 15.78
N ASP A 623 12.48 13.34 15.54
CA ASP A 623 12.66 14.64 16.21
C ASP A 623 11.76 15.73 15.59
N PHE A 624 10.78 16.20 16.35
CA PHE A 624 9.84 17.24 15.96
C PHE A 624 10.30 18.66 16.36
N SER A 625 11.36 18.81 17.16
CA SER A 625 11.76 20.09 17.77
C SER A 625 12.20 21.16 16.77
N TYR A 626 12.42 20.81 15.49
CA TYR A 626 12.75 21.73 14.40
C TYR A 626 11.54 22.53 13.84
N ALA A 627 10.32 22.24 14.30
CA ALA A 627 9.12 22.93 13.87
C ALA A 627 8.98 24.33 14.49
N GLY A 628 8.37 25.26 13.75
CA GLY A 628 8.10 26.63 14.20
C GLY A 628 9.14 27.66 13.76
N TYR A 629 8.88 28.91 14.12
CA TYR A 629 9.70 30.08 13.82
C TYR A 629 11.19 29.85 14.12
N GLY A 630 12.07 30.20 13.18
CA GLY A 630 13.52 30.10 13.33
C GLY A 630 14.07 28.67 13.40
N GLY A 631 13.25 27.64 13.16
CA GLY A 631 13.63 26.24 13.37
C GLY A 631 13.38 25.71 14.78
N GLY A 632 12.40 26.30 15.50
CA GLY A 632 12.00 25.89 16.85
C GLY A 632 12.97 26.36 17.94
N GLY A 633 12.43 26.73 19.11
CA GLY A 633 13.20 27.26 20.25
C GLY A 633 13.58 28.74 20.15
N VAL A 634 13.27 29.42 19.05
CA VAL A 634 13.57 30.84 18.85
C VAL A 634 12.37 31.69 19.27
N PRO A 635 12.53 32.71 20.15
CA PRO A 635 11.44 33.57 20.56
C PRO A 635 10.98 34.48 19.41
N ILE A 636 9.66 34.67 19.28
CA ILE A 636 9.09 35.55 18.25
C ILE A 636 9.38 37.03 18.59
N PRO A 637 10.13 37.76 17.74
CA PRO A 637 10.75 39.02 18.10
C PRO A 637 9.78 40.20 18.23
N GLN A 638 10.15 41.17 19.08
CA GLN A 638 9.43 42.43 19.26
C GLN A 638 9.89 43.49 18.25
N VAL A 639 9.44 43.37 17.01
CA VAL A 639 9.84 44.26 15.90
C VAL A 639 9.43 45.72 16.20
N PRO A 640 10.32 46.73 16.06
CA PRO A 640 10.00 48.13 16.32
C PRO A 640 8.90 48.70 15.41
N VAL A 641 7.99 49.49 15.98
CA VAL A 641 6.94 50.21 15.22
C VAL A 641 7.57 51.31 14.36
N LYS A 642 7.10 51.45 13.13
CA LYS A 642 7.53 52.51 12.18
C LYS A 642 6.36 53.39 11.72
N VAL A 643 5.18 52.80 11.53
CA VAL A 643 3.95 53.51 11.19
C VAL A 643 2.88 53.13 12.22
N THR A 644 2.13 54.12 12.70
CA THR A 644 1.01 53.94 13.62
C THR A 644 -0.24 54.49 12.96
N LEU A 645 -1.32 53.70 12.94
CA LEU A 645 -2.64 54.12 12.50
C LEU A 645 -3.59 54.14 13.71
N GLU A 646 -4.31 55.24 13.88
CA GLU A 646 -5.47 55.33 14.77
C GLU A 646 -6.75 54.84 14.04
N PRO A 647 -7.78 54.34 14.76
CA PRO A 647 -9.09 54.08 14.18
C PRO A 647 -9.77 55.42 13.79
N ILE A 648 -10.58 55.41 12.74
CA ILE A 648 -11.34 56.59 12.31
C ILE A 648 -12.84 56.30 12.54
N PRO A 649 -13.50 56.96 13.52
CA PRO A 649 -14.90 56.72 13.82
C PRO A 649 -15.80 56.95 12.60
N GLY A 650 -16.55 55.92 12.19
CA GLY A 650 -17.43 55.96 11.01
C GLY A 650 -16.73 55.77 9.66
N GLU A 651 -15.46 55.37 9.63
CA GLU A 651 -14.77 54.99 8.38
C GLU A 651 -15.43 53.76 7.74
N ALA A 652 -15.87 53.91 6.49
CA ALA A 652 -16.59 52.86 5.77
C ALA A 652 -15.69 51.67 5.40
N ASP A 653 -14.44 51.94 5.02
CA ASP A 653 -13.42 50.95 4.68
C ASP A 653 -11.99 51.52 4.87
N ALA A 654 -11.22 50.86 5.72
CA ALA A 654 -9.83 51.15 6.05
C ALA A 654 -8.83 50.36 5.17
N THR A 655 -9.27 49.44 4.30
CA THR A 655 -8.40 48.51 3.53
C THR A 655 -7.21 49.25 2.87
N MET A 656 -7.49 50.31 2.11
CA MET A 656 -6.44 51.08 1.42
C MET A 656 -5.53 51.86 2.38
N ARG A 657 -6.03 52.27 3.55
CA ARG A 657 -5.27 53.01 4.58
C ARG A 657 -4.29 52.10 5.30
N ILE A 658 -4.71 50.87 5.62
CA ILE A 658 -3.84 49.83 6.20
C ILE A 658 -2.81 49.35 5.17
N GLN A 659 -3.22 49.14 3.90
CA GLN A 659 -2.30 48.76 2.83
C GLN A 659 -1.23 49.85 2.60
N ALA A 660 -1.62 51.13 2.54
CA ALA A 660 -0.67 52.23 2.36
C ALA A 660 0.41 52.30 3.46
N ALA A 661 0.05 51.98 4.71
CA ALA A 661 1.02 51.90 5.82
C ALA A 661 1.98 50.71 5.69
N ILE A 662 1.49 49.56 5.22
CA ILE A 662 2.34 48.39 4.89
C ILE A 662 3.28 48.73 3.73
N ASP A 663 2.76 49.37 2.69
CA ASP A 663 3.53 49.81 1.52
C ASP A 663 4.54 50.92 1.87
N GLU A 664 4.34 51.67 2.95
CA GLU A 664 5.32 52.62 3.50
C GLU A 664 6.46 51.87 4.21
N VAL A 665 6.15 50.94 5.12
CA VAL A 665 7.16 50.12 5.80
C VAL A 665 7.95 49.26 4.80
N ALA A 666 7.32 48.78 3.72
CA ALA A 666 7.98 48.03 2.65
C ALA A 666 9.09 48.82 1.93
N LYS A 667 9.04 50.16 1.92
CA LYS A 667 10.06 51.02 1.30
C LYS A 667 11.30 51.22 2.19
N LEU A 668 11.19 50.95 3.50
CA LEU A 668 12.32 51.03 4.42
C LEU A 668 13.30 49.89 4.15
N SER A 669 14.60 50.14 4.24
CA SER A 669 15.61 49.07 4.27
C SER A 669 15.38 48.15 5.47
N PRO A 670 15.58 46.83 5.34
CA PRO A 670 15.62 45.93 6.50
C PRO A 670 16.84 46.25 7.38
N ASP A 671 16.71 45.98 8.68
CA ASP A 671 17.80 45.98 9.65
C ASP A 671 18.66 44.71 9.55
N GLU A 672 19.65 44.59 10.43
CA GLU A 672 20.59 43.47 10.51
C GLU A 672 19.91 42.11 10.75
N ASN A 673 18.69 42.10 11.30
CA ASN A 673 17.88 40.91 11.54
C ASN A 673 16.85 40.66 10.42
N GLY A 674 16.84 41.50 9.38
CA GLY A 674 15.93 41.41 8.24
C GLY A 674 14.63 42.21 8.40
N PHE A 675 14.43 42.97 9.49
CA PHE A 675 13.17 43.66 9.76
C PHE A 675 13.15 45.10 9.25
N ARG A 676 12.09 45.46 8.53
CA ARG A 676 11.79 46.84 8.10
C ARG A 676 11.01 47.59 9.19
N GLY A 677 10.07 46.89 9.84
CA GLY A 677 9.32 47.40 10.98
C GLY A 677 7.94 46.80 11.16
N ALA A 678 7.26 47.26 12.21
CA ALA A 678 5.85 46.98 12.46
C ALA A 678 4.95 48.16 12.05
N VAL A 679 3.80 47.84 11.47
CA VAL A 679 2.63 48.73 11.37
C VAL A 679 1.76 48.46 12.60
N LEU A 680 1.56 49.47 13.43
CA LEU A 680 0.70 49.40 14.61
C LEU A 680 -0.70 49.93 14.28
N LEU A 681 -1.71 49.07 14.41
CA LEU A 681 -3.12 49.43 14.40
C LEU A 681 -3.58 49.61 15.85
N LYS A 682 -3.76 50.87 16.27
CA LYS A 682 -4.19 51.23 17.62
C LYS A 682 -5.57 50.66 17.94
N LYS A 683 -5.86 50.39 19.21
CA LYS A 683 -7.14 49.76 19.61
C LYS A 683 -8.37 50.53 19.13
N GLY A 684 -9.43 49.80 18.79
CA GLY A 684 -10.63 50.29 18.11
C GLY A 684 -10.93 49.51 16.83
N GLU A 685 -12.00 49.91 16.14
CA GLU A 685 -12.52 49.22 14.96
C GLU A 685 -11.93 49.75 13.64
N TYR A 686 -11.62 48.82 12.74
CA TYR A 686 -11.26 49.07 11.35
C TYR A 686 -12.12 48.19 10.46
N ARG A 687 -12.99 48.78 9.63
CA ARG A 687 -13.76 48.04 8.62
C ARG A 687 -12.85 47.74 7.43
N VAL A 688 -12.86 46.50 6.93
CA VAL A 688 -11.94 46.06 5.86
C VAL A 688 -12.73 45.29 4.82
N SER A 689 -13.12 45.96 3.72
CA SER A 689 -13.94 45.34 2.66
C SER A 689 -13.14 44.46 1.69
N GLY A 690 -11.84 44.72 1.57
CA GLY A 690 -10.92 43.95 0.72
C GLY A 690 -10.05 42.97 1.50
N THR A 691 -8.84 42.75 0.99
CA THR A 691 -7.80 41.90 1.58
C THR A 691 -6.54 42.74 1.80
N ILE A 692 -5.93 42.61 2.98
CA ILE A 692 -4.66 43.25 3.34
C ILE A 692 -3.52 42.33 2.89
N ASN A 693 -2.54 42.86 2.15
CA ASN A 693 -1.47 42.06 1.56
C ASN A 693 -0.10 42.45 2.13
N ILE A 694 0.68 41.45 2.54
CA ILE A 694 2.10 41.62 2.94
C ILE A 694 2.95 40.79 1.98
N ASN A 695 3.51 41.46 0.96
CA ASN A 695 4.32 40.83 -0.09
C ASN A 695 5.83 41.06 0.04
N THR A 696 6.26 41.73 1.13
CA THR A 696 7.66 42.11 1.37
C THR A 696 8.11 41.60 2.75
N GLY A 697 9.31 41.02 2.81
CA GLY A 697 9.91 40.52 4.05
C GLY A 697 10.27 41.61 5.04
N GLY A 698 10.26 41.27 6.34
CA GLY A 698 10.62 42.16 7.44
C GLY A 698 9.46 43.00 8.00
N ILE A 699 8.20 42.68 7.70
CA ILE A 699 7.02 43.49 8.03
C ILE A 699 6.09 42.75 9.00
N VAL A 700 5.70 43.42 10.08
CA VAL A 700 4.73 42.91 11.06
C VAL A 700 3.48 43.81 11.07
N LEU A 701 2.29 43.20 11.07
CA LEU A 701 1.03 43.90 11.35
C LEU A 701 0.59 43.62 12.78
N ARG A 702 0.58 44.65 13.63
CA ARG A 702 0.38 44.53 15.09
C ARG A 702 -0.86 45.30 15.53
N GLY A 703 -1.66 44.71 16.40
CA GLY A 703 -2.71 45.40 17.16
C GLY A 703 -2.34 45.61 18.64
N GLU A 704 -3.33 46.08 19.42
CA GLU A 704 -3.23 46.34 20.86
C GLU A 704 -4.17 45.43 21.69
N GLY A 705 -4.45 44.21 21.22
CA GLY A 705 -5.18 43.16 21.94
C GLY A 705 -6.23 42.45 21.09
N ASP A 706 -6.51 41.17 21.40
CA ASP A 706 -7.51 40.31 20.73
C ASP A 706 -8.91 40.35 21.39
N GLY A 707 -9.04 41.08 22.50
CA GLY A 707 -10.28 41.32 23.22
C GLY A 707 -11.28 42.21 22.48
N GLU A 708 -12.45 42.40 23.09
CA GLU A 708 -13.53 43.25 22.55
C GLU A 708 -13.29 44.76 22.80
N ASP A 709 -12.23 45.10 23.53
CA ASP A 709 -11.71 46.45 23.75
C ASP A 709 -10.33 46.70 23.09
N GLY A 710 -9.82 45.71 22.34
CA GLY A 710 -8.53 45.73 21.66
C GLY A 710 -8.59 46.30 20.23
N THR A 711 -7.74 45.78 19.33
CA THR A 711 -7.76 46.15 17.91
C THR A 711 -8.66 45.19 17.15
N ILE A 712 -9.70 45.70 16.49
CA ILE A 712 -10.73 44.88 15.84
C ILE A 712 -10.77 45.15 14.33
N LEU A 713 -10.45 44.13 13.53
CA LEU A 713 -10.67 44.14 12.09
C LEU A 713 -12.06 43.56 11.77
N ILE A 714 -12.98 44.41 11.31
CA ILE A 714 -14.29 43.98 10.81
C ILE A 714 -14.15 43.63 9.33
N ALA A 715 -14.08 42.33 9.02
CA ALA A 715 -14.00 41.84 7.65
C ALA A 715 -15.39 41.97 6.99
N SER A 716 -15.61 43.11 6.33
CA SER A 716 -16.93 43.56 5.87
C SER A 716 -17.24 43.10 4.45
N GLY A 717 -18.53 43.10 4.09
CA GLY A 717 -18.99 42.85 2.72
C GLY A 717 -19.01 41.39 2.27
N ASN A 718 -19.87 41.13 1.29
CA ASN A 718 -20.38 39.81 0.90
C ASN A 718 -19.50 39.07 -0.15
N LYS A 719 -18.19 38.98 0.10
CA LYS A 719 -17.27 38.20 -0.76
C LYS A 719 -16.35 37.28 0.04
N SER A 720 -16.34 36.02 -0.38
CA SER A 720 -15.39 34.99 0.05
C SER A 720 -13.95 35.38 -0.33
N ARG A 721 -13.09 35.48 0.68
CA ARG A 721 -11.68 35.91 0.62
C ARG A 721 -10.96 35.62 1.93
N ASN A 722 -9.63 35.68 1.94
CA ASN A 722 -8.84 35.77 3.17
C ASN A 722 -8.66 37.24 3.57
N LEU A 723 -8.69 37.55 4.87
CA LEU A 723 -8.61 38.92 5.35
C LEU A 723 -7.18 39.49 5.22
N ILE A 724 -6.19 38.76 5.73
CA ILE A 724 -4.76 39.08 5.60
C ILE A 724 -4.08 37.98 4.79
N VAL A 725 -3.34 38.35 3.74
CA VAL A 725 -2.56 37.45 2.90
C VAL A 725 -1.09 37.85 2.96
N ILE A 726 -0.26 36.99 3.56
CA ILE A 726 1.19 37.12 3.55
C ILE A 726 1.72 36.21 2.44
N SER A 727 2.18 36.81 1.33
CA SER A 727 2.48 36.07 0.10
C SER A 727 3.78 36.53 -0.55
N GLY A 728 4.81 35.69 -0.53
CA GLY A 728 6.05 35.92 -1.26
C GLY A 728 5.87 35.80 -2.78
N GLY A 729 6.43 36.74 -3.54
CA GLY A 729 6.26 36.81 -5.00
C GLY A 729 6.95 35.71 -5.80
N MET A 730 7.80 34.88 -5.19
CA MET A 730 8.46 33.75 -5.84
C MET A 730 8.29 32.47 -5.01
N THR A 731 8.07 31.34 -5.69
CA THR A 731 8.22 30.01 -5.11
C THR A 731 9.71 29.66 -4.98
N PRO A 732 10.13 28.83 -4.01
CA PRO A 732 11.47 28.25 -4.02
C PRO A 732 11.78 27.56 -5.36
N GLY A 733 12.94 27.86 -5.93
CA GLY A 733 13.41 27.26 -7.18
C GLY A 733 14.14 25.94 -6.95
N LYS A 734 14.24 25.11 -8.00
CA LYS A 734 15.09 23.90 -8.05
C LYS A 734 16.06 24.05 -9.21
N VAL A 735 17.32 23.69 -9.02
CA VAL A 735 18.41 23.94 -9.97
C VAL A 735 19.43 22.80 -10.01
N GLY A 736 20.07 22.65 -11.17
CA GLY A 736 21.06 21.60 -11.41
C GLY A 736 20.46 20.20 -11.60
N THR A 737 21.33 19.19 -11.63
CA THR A 737 20.96 17.79 -11.78
C THR A 737 20.57 17.17 -10.44
N ALA A 738 19.63 16.23 -10.47
CA ALA A 738 19.30 15.41 -9.30
C ALA A 738 20.45 14.44 -8.99
N ARG A 739 20.84 14.33 -7.72
CA ARG A 739 21.87 13.40 -7.22
C ARG A 739 21.18 12.23 -6.53
N ARG A 740 21.35 11.02 -7.06
CA ARG A 740 20.74 9.80 -6.50
C ARG A 740 21.19 9.56 -5.06
N ILE A 741 20.26 9.13 -4.19
CA ILE A 741 20.58 8.50 -2.90
C ILE A 741 20.94 7.02 -3.14
N THR A 742 22.04 6.57 -2.55
CA THR A 742 22.59 5.20 -2.73
C THR A 742 22.37 4.26 -1.55
N ASP A 743 21.79 4.73 -0.44
CA ASP A 743 21.25 3.85 0.58
C ASP A 743 20.02 3.10 0.03
N VAL A 744 19.96 1.79 0.28
CA VAL A 744 18.80 0.94 -0.03
C VAL A 744 17.60 1.32 0.83
N TYR A 745 17.84 1.73 2.08
CA TYR A 745 16.84 2.20 3.02
C TYR A 745 17.39 3.35 3.87
N VAL A 746 16.73 4.52 3.83
CA VAL A 746 16.94 5.64 4.75
C VAL A 746 15.74 5.70 5.70
N PRO A 747 15.91 5.43 7.01
CA PRO A 747 14.78 5.32 7.93
C PRO A 747 14.08 6.64 8.25
N VAL A 748 12.85 6.55 8.79
CA VAL A 748 12.19 7.73 9.36
C VAL A 748 12.96 8.25 10.57
N GLY A 749 13.11 9.58 10.67
CA GLY A 749 13.95 10.21 11.67
C GLY A 749 15.42 10.37 11.23
N ALA A 750 15.84 9.81 10.10
CA ALA A 750 17.20 9.98 9.59
C ALA A 750 17.53 11.44 9.28
N ARG A 751 18.80 11.81 9.52
CA ARG A 751 19.39 13.11 9.21
C ARG A 751 20.64 13.02 8.33
N SER A 752 20.96 11.83 7.82
CA SER A 752 22.12 11.57 6.96
C SER A 752 21.82 10.45 5.98
N PHE A 753 22.40 10.53 4.79
CA PHE A 753 22.28 9.54 3.71
C PHE A 753 23.46 9.72 2.73
N HIS A 754 23.77 8.67 1.98
CA HIS A 754 24.81 8.67 0.94
C HIS A 754 24.24 9.11 -0.40
N LEU A 755 25.00 9.92 -1.13
CA LEU A 755 24.75 10.23 -2.54
C LEU A 755 25.65 9.41 -3.46
N GLU A 756 25.22 9.26 -4.71
CA GLU A 756 26.04 8.75 -5.81
C GLU A 756 27.22 9.68 -6.11
N ASP A 757 26.97 11.00 -6.08
CA ASP A 757 28.00 12.05 -6.10
C ASP A 757 27.52 13.26 -5.29
N ALA A 758 28.25 13.62 -4.23
CA ALA A 758 28.03 14.85 -3.47
C ALA A 758 28.80 16.07 -4.02
N SER A 759 29.60 15.92 -5.09
CA SER A 759 30.44 17.00 -5.62
C SER A 759 29.65 18.25 -5.98
N GLY A 760 30.23 19.42 -5.72
CA GLY A 760 29.60 20.72 -5.95
C GLY A 760 28.47 21.10 -4.98
N LEU A 761 28.09 20.23 -4.03
CA LEU A 761 27.34 20.64 -2.83
C LEU A 761 28.31 21.23 -1.79
N LYS A 762 27.76 22.00 -0.85
CA LYS A 762 28.49 22.54 0.32
C LYS A 762 27.56 22.68 1.52
N VAL A 763 28.16 22.73 2.71
CA VAL A 763 27.46 23.11 3.94
C VAL A 763 26.80 24.48 3.78
N GLY A 764 25.55 24.60 4.20
CA GLY A 764 24.69 25.77 4.03
C GLY A 764 23.81 25.76 2.78
N ASP A 765 23.96 24.79 1.87
CA ASP A 765 23.05 24.67 0.71
C ASP A 765 21.64 24.24 1.13
N LEU A 766 20.63 24.92 0.58
CA LEU A 766 19.22 24.50 0.64
C LEU A 766 18.98 23.44 -0.44
N ILE A 767 18.39 22.32 -0.06
CA ILE A 767 18.10 21.19 -0.93
C ILE A 767 16.66 20.68 -0.77
N ALA A 768 16.14 20.07 -1.84
CA ALA A 768 14.96 19.22 -1.79
C ALA A 768 15.44 17.76 -1.75
N VAL A 769 15.26 17.09 -0.62
CA VAL A 769 15.40 15.63 -0.52
C VAL A 769 14.08 15.03 -0.97
N ARG A 770 14.10 14.26 -2.06
CA ARG A 770 12.91 13.72 -2.72
C ARG A 770 12.76 12.23 -2.42
N ARG A 771 11.62 11.84 -1.85
CA ARG A 771 11.22 10.43 -1.67
C ARG A 771 10.21 10.09 -2.76
N HIS A 772 10.59 9.22 -3.69
CA HIS A 772 9.69 8.79 -4.77
C HIS A 772 8.75 7.68 -4.30
N GLY A 773 7.63 7.55 -4.98
CA GLY A 773 6.72 6.40 -4.88
C GLY A 773 6.53 5.83 -6.29
N ASN A 774 6.53 4.51 -6.41
CA ASN A 774 6.24 3.79 -7.66
C ASN A 774 4.83 3.16 -7.63
N ALA A 775 4.42 2.52 -8.74
CA ALA A 775 3.11 1.87 -8.85
C ALA A 775 2.95 0.69 -7.87
N GLN A 776 4.01 -0.09 -7.66
CA GLN A 776 4.03 -1.18 -6.68
C GLN A 776 3.69 -0.68 -5.28
N TRP A 777 4.32 0.41 -4.82
CA TRP A 777 4.10 0.97 -3.50
C TRP A 777 2.64 1.36 -3.29
N ILE A 778 2.06 2.07 -4.27
CA ILE A 778 0.63 2.45 -4.27
C ILE A 778 -0.28 1.21 -4.22
N ASN A 779 0.07 0.16 -4.96
CA ASN A 779 -0.65 -1.11 -4.98
C ASN A 779 -0.53 -1.87 -3.65
N HIS A 780 0.65 -1.90 -3.04
CA HIS A 780 0.94 -2.54 -1.76
C HIS A 780 0.21 -1.85 -0.60
N ILE A 781 0.11 -0.50 -0.59
CA ILE A 781 -0.74 0.22 0.37
C ILE A 781 -2.25 0.19 0.01
N GLY A 782 -2.63 -0.50 -1.07
CA GLY A 782 -4.03 -0.70 -1.51
C GLY A 782 -4.71 0.52 -2.13
N MET A 783 -3.97 1.59 -2.43
CA MET A 783 -4.55 2.90 -2.79
C MET A 783 -4.88 3.06 -4.28
N ASN A 784 -4.60 2.05 -5.10
CA ASN A 784 -5.18 1.86 -6.43
C ASN A 784 -6.50 1.04 -6.39
N ARG A 785 -6.93 0.56 -5.22
CA ARG A 785 -8.12 -0.30 -5.02
C ARG A 785 -9.09 0.28 -3.98
N ILE A 786 -9.14 1.61 -3.84
CA ILE A 786 -10.08 2.28 -2.94
C ILE A 786 -11.52 1.92 -3.37
N PRO A 787 -12.38 1.42 -2.47
CA PRO A 787 -13.74 1.00 -2.81
C PRO A 787 -14.61 2.17 -3.28
N GLN A 788 -15.66 1.87 -4.04
CA GLN A 788 -16.62 2.88 -4.49
C GLN A 788 -17.42 3.47 -3.31
N ARG A 789 -17.97 4.68 -3.51
CA ARG A 789 -18.77 5.35 -2.48
C ARG A 789 -20.17 4.76 -2.37
N SER A 790 -20.66 4.65 -1.14
CA SER A 790 -22.04 4.23 -0.84
C SER A 790 -23.10 5.24 -1.30
N ASP A 791 -22.72 6.48 -1.59
CA ASP A 791 -23.59 7.50 -2.20
C ASP A 791 -23.42 7.63 -3.73
N GLY A 792 -22.63 6.75 -4.36
CA GLY A 792 -22.41 6.73 -5.81
C GLY A 792 -21.52 7.84 -6.37
N GLY A 793 -20.87 8.65 -5.53
CA GLY A 793 -19.90 9.65 -5.98
C GLY A 793 -18.58 9.05 -6.47
N ASP A 794 -17.88 9.78 -7.35
CA ASP A 794 -16.63 9.34 -7.97
C ASP A 794 -15.48 9.13 -6.98
N ILE A 795 -14.65 8.11 -7.25
CA ILE A 795 -13.40 7.82 -6.56
C ILE A 795 -12.22 7.98 -7.51
N VAL A 796 -11.26 8.81 -7.11
CA VAL A 796 -9.95 8.94 -7.76
C VAL A 796 -8.98 8.03 -7.04
N GLN A 797 -8.66 6.90 -7.68
CA GLN A 797 -7.55 6.04 -7.26
C GLN A 797 -6.25 6.84 -7.21
N TRP A 798 -5.32 6.44 -6.36
CA TRP A 798 -4.05 7.14 -6.26
C TRP A 798 -3.12 6.73 -7.41
N GLU A 799 -2.46 7.72 -7.99
CA GLU A 799 -1.30 7.54 -8.85
C GLU A 799 0.01 7.75 -8.06
N PRO A 800 1.15 7.19 -8.52
CA PRO A 800 2.48 7.41 -7.95
C PRO A 800 2.80 8.90 -7.74
N PHE A 801 3.52 9.21 -6.65
CA PHE A 801 3.89 10.60 -6.32
C PHE A 801 5.20 10.70 -5.55
N THR A 802 5.79 11.88 -5.56
CA THR A 802 7.00 12.23 -4.82
C THR A 802 6.65 13.12 -3.62
N LEU A 803 7.32 12.91 -2.49
CA LEU A 803 7.35 13.81 -1.34
C LEU A 803 8.68 14.59 -1.33
N GLU A 804 8.66 15.87 -0.97
CA GLU A 804 9.82 16.77 -1.11
C GLU A 804 10.13 17.49 0.20
N PHE A 805 11.14 17.01 0.92
CA PHE A 805 11.60 17.57 2.19
C PHE A 805 12.58 18.71 1.92
N GLU A 806 12.25 19.94 2.31
CA GLU A 806 13.16 21.07 2.22
C GLU A 806 14.14 21.06 3.39
N ARG A 807 15.43 20.88 3.09
CA ARG A 807 16.47 20.68 4.11
C ARG A 807 17.70 21.53 3.80
N THR A 808 18.53 21.76 4.82
CA THR A 808 19.78 22.51 4.71
C THR A 808 20.93 21.58 5.00
N ILE A 809 21.96 21.55 4.16
CA ILE A 809 23.17 20.74 4.40
C ILE A 809 23.95 21.31 5.58
N THR A 810 24.27 20.47 6.56
CA THR A 810 24.98 20.80 7.80
C THR A 810 26.37 20.17 7.89
N ALA A 811 26.60 19.02 7.25
CA ALA A 811 27.92 18.43 7.02
C ALA A 811 27.95 17.65 5.69
N ILE A 812 29.14 17.45 5.15
CA ILE A 812 29.44 16.53 4.05
C ILE A 812 30.73 15.81 4.41
N ASP A 813 30.76 14.48 4.32
CA ASP A 813 31.97 13.66 4.44
C ASP A 813 32.01 12.66 3.29
N GLY A 814 32.94 12.85 2.35
CA GLY A 814 32.89 12.17 1.05
C GLY A 814 31.54 12.36 0.36
N ASN A 815 30.79 11.26 0.22
CA ASN A 815 29.42 11.24 -0.33
C ASN A 815 28.31 11.21 0.72
N LEU A 816 28.63 11.11 2.02
CA LEU A 816 27.66 11.18 3.11
C LEU A 816 27.24 12.64 3.34
N VAL A 817 25.95 12.93 3.24
CA VAL A 817 25.38 14.28 3.42
C VAL A 817 24.50 14.31 4.66
N THR A 818 24.75 15.26 5.57
CA THR A 818 23.98 15.45 6.81
C THR A 818 23.12 16.71 6.74
N ILE A 819 21.85 16.62 7.18
CA ILE A 819 20.83 17.68 7.03
C ILE A 819 20.33 18.27 8.36
N ASP A 820 19.77 19.48 8.28
CA ASP A 820 19.24 20.27 9.40
C ASP A 820 18.17 19.53 10.21
N ALA A 821 17.06 19.12 9.59
CA ALA A 821 15.92 18.47 10.25
C ALA A 821 15.67 17.05 9.71
N PRO A 822 15.11 16.11 10.50
CA PRO A 822 14.92 14.73 10.07
C PRO A 822 13.97 14.56 8.88
N LEU A 823 14.14 13.47 8.14
CA LEU A 823 13.17 12.99 7.13
C LEU A 823 11.99 12.32 7.83
N MET A 824 10.78 12.64 7.39
CA MET A 824 9.53 12.17 8.03
C MET A 824 8.82 11.03 7.26
N ASN A 825 9.48 10.44 6.28
CA ASN A 825 9.08 9.19 5.62
C ASN A 825 10.35 8.44 5.23
N ALA A 826 10.35 7.11 5.35
CA ALA A 826 11.47 6.30 4.89
C ALA A 826 11.64 6.42 3.36
N ILE A 827 12.91 6.43 2.93
CA ILE A 827 13.29 6.35 1.52
C ILE A 827 13.78 4.93 1.27
N ASP A 828 12.98 4.15 0.56
CA ASP A 828 13.20 2.73 0.28
C ASP A 828 13.39 2.55 -1.24
N GLU A 829 14.50 1.95 -1.67
CA GLU A 829 14.80 1.74 -3.10
C GLU A 829 13.69 0.94 -3.80
N ARG A 830 13.08 -0.05 -3.11
CA ARG A 830 11.98 -0.89 -3.61
C ARG A 830 10.76 -0.06 -4.01
N TRP A 831 10.51 1.02 -3.29
CA TRP A 831 9.36 1.91 -3.51
C TRP A 831 9.69 3.11 -4.42
N GLY A 832 10.87 3.12 -5.04
CA GLY A 832 11.35 4.13 -5.97
C GLY A 832 12.61 4.88 -5.51
N GLY A 833 13.02 4.72 -4.24
CA GLY A 833 14.16 5.39 -3.65
C GLY A 833 14.00 6.91 -3.59
N GLY A 834 15.13 7.62 -3.67
CA GLY A 834 15.15 9.08 -3.61
C GLY A 834 16.36 9.71 -4.29
N ASP A 835 16.31 11.03 -4.35
CA ASP A 835 17.39 11.88 -4.84
C ASP A 835 17.40 13.25 -4.15
N VAL A 836 18.45 14.04 -4.43
CA VAL A 836 18.65 15.40 -3.93
C VAL A 836 18.75 16.39 -5.09
N LEU A 837 17.92 17.44 -5.05
CA LEU A 837 18.04 18.62 -5.92
C LEU A 837 18.49 19.84 -5.11
N LEU A 838 19.39 20.65 -5.68
CA LEU A 838 19.74 21.94 -5.12
C LEU A 838 18.58 22.93 -5.29
N MET A 839 18.33 23.77 -4.29
CA MET A 839 17.26 24.75 -4.29
C MET A 839 17.77 26.20 -4.26
N GLN A 840 16.93 27.11 -4.71
CA GLN A 840 17.10 28.55 -4.53
C GLN A 840 15.96 29.10 -3.68
N GLU A 841 16.27 29.89 -2.67
CA GLU A 841 15.26 30.51 -1.83
C GLU A 841 14.54 31.64 -2.57
N GLY A 842 13.21 31.59 -2.59
CA GLY A 842 12.36 32.63 -3.21
C GLY A 842 11.43 33.35 -2.21
N ARG A 843 11.39 32.88 -0.96
CA ARG A 843 10.37 33.28 0.01
C ARG A 843 10.74 34.53 0.78
N ILE A 844 9.73 35.32 1.11
CA ILE A 844 9.87 36.42 2.07
C ILE A 844 10.00 35.84 3.49
N SER A 845 10.73 36.56 4.35
CA SER A 845 11.08 36.11 5.70
C SER A 845 10.86 37.22 6.73
N GLY A 846 10.67 36.85 8.01
CA GLY A 846 10.50 37.81 9.11
C GLY A 846 9.19 38.60 8.99
N VAL A 847 8.07 37.89 8.88
CA VAL A 847 6.74 38.48 8.63
C VAL A 847 5.69 37.90 9.58
N GLY A 848 4.78 38.73 10.10
CA GLY A 848 3.77 38.23 11.03
C GLY A 848 2.58 39.13 11.29
N VAL A 849 1.57 38.54 11.93
CA VAL A 849 0.33 39.19 12.38
C VAL A 849 0.16 38.94 13.87
N GLU A 850 -0.08 39.97 14.67
CA GLU A 850 -0.17 39.78 16.13
C GLU A 850 -1.08 40.74 16.90
N ASN A 851 -1.59 40.26 18.04
CA ASN A 851 -2.33 41.03 19.06
C ASN A 851 -3.59 41.72 18.53
N MET A 852 -4.47 41.02 17.82
CA MET A 852 -5.69 41.62 17.27
C MET A 852 -6.85 40.63 17.15
N ARG A 853 -8.07 41.18 17.15
CA ARG A 853 -9.32 40.48 16.86
C ARG A 853 -9.70 40.68 15.40
N ALA A 854 -10.30 39.68 14.78
CA ALA A 854 -11.06 39.86 13.55
C ALA A 854 -12.46 39.28 13.69
N VAL A 855 -13.45 39.95 13.09
CA VAL A 855 -14.84 39.50 13.03
C VAL A 855 -15.30 39.54 11.58
N SER A 856 -15.76 38.40 11.06
CA SER A 856 -16.43 38.35 9.76
C SER A 856 -17.86 38.89 9.88
N GLU A 857 -18.24 39.81 9.00
CA GLU A 857 -19.66 40.08 8.74
C GLU A 857 -20.22 39.00 7.82
N PHE A 858 -21.47 38.58 8.03
CA PHE A 858 -22.14 37.53 7.26
C PHE A 858 -23.66 37.80 7.22
N ASP A 859 -24.37 37.20 6.27
CA ASP A 859 -25.83 37.29 6.22
C ASP A 859 -26.48 36.36 7.25
N SER A 860 -26.90 36.93 8.39
CA SER A 860 -27.58 36.19 9.46
C SER A 860 -28.98 35.65 9.10
N SER A 861 -29.53 35.98 7.93
CA SER A 861 -30.74 35.32 7.41
C SER A 861 -30.44 33.95 6.78
N VAL A 862 -29.19 33.67 6.40
CA VAL A 862 -28.77 32.40 5.79
C VAL A 862 -28.52 31.35 6.88
N VAL A 863 -29.53 30.53 7.13
CA VAL A 863 -29.51 29.48 8.15
C VAL A 863 -29.73 28.08 7.59
N CYS A 864 -28.96 27.13 8.10
CA CYS A 864 -29.03 25.70 7.79
C CYS A 864 -29.60 24.93 8.98
N ARG A 865 -29.95 23.66 8.75
CA ARG A 865 -30.37 22.72 9.80
C ARG A 865 -29.59 21.42 9.74
N GLN A 866 -29.18 20.91 10.90
CA GLN A 866 -28.56 19.61 11.06
C GLN A 866 -28.86 19.07 12.45
N SER A 867 -29.18 17.77 12.56
CA SER A 867 -29.48 17.10 13.84
C SER A 867 -30.53 17.82 14.72
N GLY A 868 -31.51 18.48 14.09
CA GLY A 868 -32.56 19.27 14.75
C GLY A 868 -32.17 20.71 15.13
N ALA A 869 -30.88 21.04 15.18
CA ALA A 869 -30.40 22.41 15.43
C ALA A 869 -30.51 23.28 14.16
N THR A 870 -30.70 24.59 14.35
CA THR A 870 -30.60 25.62 13.29
C THR A 870 -29.35 26.45 13.55
N TYR A 871 -28.55 26.73 12.53
CA TYR A 871 -27.25 27.42 12.64
C TYR A 871 -26.98 28.32 11.42
N TYR A 872 -26.15 29.36 11.59
CA TYR A 872 -25.75 30.24 10.48
C TYR A 872 -24.80 29.52 9.52
N CYS A 873 -25.08 29.61 8.22
CA CYS A 873 -24.32 28.89 7.18
C CYS A 873 -24.09 29.70 5.90
N ASP A 874 -24.09 31.03 6.00
CA ASP A 874 -23.53 31.87 4.95
C ASP A 874 -22.09 31.45 4.62
N GLU A 875 -21.71 31.57 3.35
CA GLU A 875 -20.38 31.27 2.82
C GLU A 875 -19.83 32.41 1.95
N ALA A 876 -20.58 33.52 1.82
CA ALA A 876 -20.22 34.70 1.05
C ALA A 876 -19.40 35.71 1.89
N HIS A 877 -18.52 35.26 2.78
CA HIS A 877 -17.77 36.11 3.71
C HIS A 877 -16.35 35.57 4.00
N ALA A 878 -15.62 36.18 4.93
CA ALA A 878 -14.19 35.93 5.12
C ALA A 878 -13.86 34.48 5.57
N GLN A 879 -12.86 33.89 4.93
CA GLN A 879 -12.48 32.49 5.05
C GLN A 879 -11.47 32.22 6.15
N TYR A 880 -10.24 32.72 6.00
CA TYR A 880 -9.22 32.76 7.04
C TYR A 880 -8.92 34.21 7.44
N MET A 881 -8.60 34.41 8.72
CA MET A 881 -8.05 35.67 9.21
C MET A 881 -6.65 35.93 8.62
N VAL A 882 -5.78 34.91 8.58
CA VAL A 882 -4.43 35.00 8.00
C VAL A 882 -4.15 33.81 7.07
N GLN A 883 -3.66 34.07 5.87
CA GLN A 883 -3.05 33.07 4.99
C GLN A 883 -1.56 33.35 4.82
N PHE A 884 -0.75 32.31 4.96
CA PHE A 884 0.67 32.29 4.65
C PHE A 884 0.91 31.55 3.32
N SER A 885 1.73 32.12 2.43
CA SER A 885 2.16 31.49 1.17
C SER A 885 3.53 31.99 0.75
N ASN A 886 4.41 31.09 0.28
CA ASN A 886 5.78 31.44 -0.10
C ASN A 886 6.52 32.27 1.00
N VAL A 887 6.41 31.84 2.27
CA VAL A 887 7.05 32.48 3.42
C VAL A 887 7.99 31.53 4.15
N LYS A 888 8.98 32.08 4.86
CA LYS A 888 9.63 31.37 5.97
C LYS A 888 9.84 32.25 7.20
N ASN A 889 10.07 31.65 8.37
CA ASN A 889 10.26 32.38 9.63
C ASN A 889 9.16 33.44 9.83
N ALA A 890 7.92 32.96 9.91
CA ALA A 890 6.71 33.78 9.94
C ALA A 890 5.83 33.40 11.14
N TRP A 891 4.90 34.28 11.54
CA TRP A 891 4.04 33.99 12.68
C TRP A 891 2.64 34.61 12.65
N ALA A 892 1.73 33.94 13.35
CA ALA A 892 0.44 34.46 13.81
C ALA A 892 0.36 34.29 15.33
N ARG A 893 0.25 35.38 16.10
CA ARG A 893 0.34 35.33 17.58
C ARG A 893 -0.78 36.11 18.24
N ASN A 894 -1.45 35.54 19.24
CA ASN A 894 -2.47 36.23 20.03
C ASN A 894 -3.58 36.84 19.13
N LEU A 895 -4.23 35.98 18.34
CA LEU A 895 -5.27 36.35 17.39
C LEU A 895 -6.61 35.69 17.74
N THR A 896 -7.70 36.44 17.78
CA THR A 896 -9.07 35.89 17.90
C THR A 896 -9.86 36.13 16.62
N ALA A 897 -10.21 35.06 15.92
CA ALA A 897 -11.02 35.06 14.69
C ALA A 897 -12.46 34.63 15.01
N VAL A 898 -13.45 35.47 14.66
CA VAL A 898 -14.87 35.26 14.97
C VAL A 898 -15.72 35.24 13.69
N HIS A 899 -16.64 34.28 13.58
CA HIS A 899 -17.54 34.06 12.44
C HIS A 899 -16.87 33.68 11.09
N PHE A 900 -15.55 33.49 11.04
CA PHE A 900 -14.85 33.07 9.82
C PHE A 900 -15.31 31.68 9.34
N PHE A 901 -15.29 31.46 8.02
CA PHE A 901 -15.72 30.21 7.38
C PHE A 901 -14.73 29.03 7.60
N HIS A 902 -13.43 29.31 7.76
CA HIS A 902 -12.46 28.34 8.27
C HIS A 902 -12.00 28.67 9.70
N GLY A 903 -11.47 29.87 9.93
CA GLY A 903 -10.95 30.31 11.24
C GLY A 903 -9.68 31.16 11.15
N VAL A 904 -8.67 30.83 11.94
CA VAL A 904 -7.48 31.69 12.15
C VAL A 904 -6.49 31.62 10.98
N ALA A 905 -5.89 30.46 10.71
CA ALA A 905 -4.65 30.39 9.93
C ALA A 905 -4.58 29.24 8.91
N ALA A 906 -4.15 29.57 7.70
CA ALA A 906 -3.78 28.62 6.65
C ALA A 906 -2.30 28.76 6.25
N MET A 907 -1.53 27.68 6.40
CA MET A 907 -0.11 27.61 6.03
C MET A 907 0.04 26.88 4.70
N SER A 908 0.04 27.62 3.58
CA SER A 908 0.05 27.05 2.22
C SER A 908 1.38 26.32 1.92
N ARG A 909 1.39 25.43 0.92
CA ARG A 909 2.41 24.38 0.70
C ARG A 909 3.89 24.80 0.79
N ASN A 910 4.25 25.99 0.32
CA ASN A 910 5.64 26.47 0.31
C ASN A 910 6.05 27.17 1.62
N SER A 911 5.20 27.19 2.65
CA SER A 911 5.48 27.82 3.94
C SER A 911 6.36 26.92 4.82
N LYS A 912 7.44 27.47 5.37
CA LYS A 912 8.39 26.74 6.24
C LYS A 912 8.72 27.53 7.51
N TRP A 913 8.89 26.88 8.66
CA TRP A 913 9.20 27.58 9.93
C TRP A 913 8.16 28.67 10.28
N VAL A 914 6.90 28.25 10.38
CA VAL A 914 5.78 29.13 10.79
C VAL A 914 5.33 28.73 12.19
N THR A 915 5.16 29.71 13.10
CA THR A 915 4.48 29.50 14.39
C THR A 915 3.10 30.16 14.37
N VAL A 916 2.06 29.41 14.73
CA VAL A 916 0.76 29.97 15.13
C VAL A 916 0.59 29.74 16.63
N GLU A 917 0.47 30.79 17.44
CA GLU A 917 0.36 30.64 18.89
C GLU A 917 -0.72 31.51 19.55
N ASP A 918 -1.21 31.03 20.70
CA ASP A 918 -2.11 31.74 21.61
C ASP A 918 -3.39 32.27 20.93
N SER A 919 -3.86 31.57 19.91
CA SER A 919 -4.89 32.05 18.99
C SER A 919 -6.19 31.24 19.04
N ARG A 920 -7.32 31.88 18.72
CA ARG A 920 -8.68 31.35 18.97
C ARG A 920 -9.56 31.44 17.72
N SER A 921 -10.24 30.35 17.40
CA SER A 921 -11.30 30.32 16.38
C SER A 921 -12.67 30.14 17.04
N LEU A 922 -13.55 31.14 16.91
CA LEU A 922 -14.81 31.23 17.65
C LEU A 922 -16.01 31.33 16.70
N LYS A 923 -17.08 30.59 17.01
CA LYS A 923 -18.40 30.67 16.36
C LYS A 923 -18.35 30.68 14.81
N PRO A 924 -17.62 29.76 14.14
CA PRO A 924 -17.46 29.78 12.67
C PRO A 924 -18.81 29.69 11.92
N VAL A 925 -18.93 30.46 10.84
CA VAL A 925 -20.14 30.51 9.99
C VAL A 925 -19.83 29.88 8.64
N SER A 926 -20.48 28.76 8.35
CA SER A 926 -20.37 27.99 7.11
C SER A 926 -21.36 26.83 7.12
N GLN A 927 -21.54 26.13 6.00
CA GLN A 927 -22.09 24.78 6.01
C GLN A 927 -21.18 23.80 6.78
N LEU A 928 -21.76 22.75 7.36
CA LEU A 928 -21.05 21.71 8.12
C LEU A 928 -20.65 20.48 7.27
N THR A 929 -20.42 20.69 5.96
CA THR A 929 -20.22 19.63 4.97
C THR A 929 -18.98 19.86 4.10
N GLY A 930 -18.06 18.89 4.04
CA GLY A 930 -16.84 19.00 3.23
C GLY A 930 -15.90 20.13 3.70
N SER A 931 -15.25 20.81 2.74
CA SER A 931 -14.09 21.71 2.87
C SER A 931 -14.32 23.04 3.63
N ARG A 932 -14.90 23.00 4.84
CA ARG A 932 -15.19 24.15 5.70
C ARG A 932 -14.75 23.92 7.15
N ARG A 933 -14.59 25.01 7.90
CA ARG A 933 -14.23 25.02 9.34
C ARG A 933 -12.95 24.25 9.65
N TYR A 934 -11.85 24.72 9.05
CA TYR A 934 -10.49 24.23 9.30
C TYR A 934 -9.65 25.32 10.00
N PRO A 935 -9.90 25.65 11.29
CA PRO A 935 -9.25 26.73 12.03
C PRO A 935 -7.73 26.88 11.89
N PHE A 936 -7.01 25.76 11.91
CA PHE A 936 -5.55 25.71 11.83
C PHE A 936 -5.16 24.66 10.78
N TYR A 937 -4.94 25.10 9.54
CA TYR A 937 -4.76 24.23 8.38
C TYR A 937 -3.33 24.27 7.84
N ILE A 938 -2.65 23.12 7.84
CA ILE A 938 -1.25 22.99 7.41
C ILE A 938 -1.16 22.27 6.06
N SER A 939 -0.71 22.98 5.03
CA SER A 939 -0.15 22.40 3.79
C SER A 939 1.39 22.47 3.74
N GLY A 940 2.01 23.32 4.56
CA GLY A 940 3.46 23.54 4.64
C GLY A 940 4.22 22.56 5.53
N GLN A 941 5.51 22.84 5.78
CA GLN A 941 6.42 21.97 6.56
C GLN A 941 7.16 22.71 7.66
N LEU A 942 7.60 22.02 8.71
CA LEU A 942 8.28 22.62 9.87
C LEU A 942 7.40 23.70 10.54
N VAL A 943 6.09 23.46 10.64
CA VAL A 943 5.09 24.35 11.24
C VAL A 943 4.77 23.94 12.68
N LEU A 944 4.71 24.92 13.58
CA LEU A 944 4.25 24.76 14.96
C LEU A 944 2.92 25.50 15.14
N VAL A 945 1.94 24.84 15.75
CA VAL A 945 0.69 25.44 16.22
C VAL A 945 0.56 25.13 17.72
N GLN A 946 0.56 26.15 18.58
CA GLN A 946 0.62 25.93 20.03
C GLN A 946 -0.32 26.81 20.87
N ARG A 947 -0.85 26.26 21.97
CA ARG A 947 -1.75 26.94 22.93
C ARG A 947 -3.01 27.55 22.28
N CYS A 948 -3.41 27.01 21.13
CA CYS A 948 -4.55 27.47 20.35
C CYS A 948 -5.87 26.79 20.76
N TYR A 949 -6.97 27.52 20.58
CA TYR A 949 -8.34 27.08 20.91
C TYR A 949 -9.25 27.07 19.67
N SER A 950 -10.06 26.03 19.53
CA SER A 950 -11.11 25.90 18.52
C SER A 950 -12.44 25.54 19.17
N GLU A 951 -13.53 26.13 18.67
CA GLU A 951 -14.88 25.65 18.94
C GLU A 951 -15.76 25.54 17.70
N ASP A 952 -16.67 24.56 17.71
CA ASP A 952 -17.68 24.32 16.67
C ASP A 952 -17.08 24.13 15.25
N GLY A 953 -15.83 23.64 15.18
CA GLY A 953 -15.08 23.39 13.96
C GLY A 953 -15.48 22.10 13.25
N ARG A 954 -14.83 21.76 12.13
CA ARG A 954 -14.90 20.39 11.55
C ARG A 954 -13.59 19.65 11.78
N HIS A 955 -12.49 20.23 11.30
CA HIS A 955 -11.14 19.67 11.47
C HIS A 955 -10.29 20.79 12.07
N ALA A 956 -10.34 20.95 13.40
CA ALA A 956 -9.71 22.09 14.09
C ALA A 956 -8.20 22.19 13.82
N PHE A 957 -7.50 21.07 13.97
CA PHE A 957 -6.07 20.92 13.75
C PHE A 957 -5.88 19.94 12.59
N ALA A 958 -5.68 20.47 11.38
CA ALA A 958 -5.80 19.72 10.13
C ALA A 958 -4.56 19.82 9.25
N VAL A 959 -4.24 18.74 8.54
CA VAL A 959 -3.09 18.67 7.61
C VAL A 959 -3.53 18.20 6.23
N ASP A 960 -3.05 18.85 5.17
CA ASP A 960 -3.40 18.60 3.76
C ASP A 960 -2.78 17.30 3.20
N SER A 961 -3.12 16.96 1.96
CA SER A 961 -2.50 15.96 1.10
C SER A 961 -1.00 16.12 0.93
N ARG A 962 -0.28 14.99 0.99
CA ARG A 962 1.14 14.88 0.62
C ARG A 962 1.99 15.97 1.27
N VAL A 963 1.67 16.28 2.53
CA VAL A 963 2.40 17.24 3.36
C VAL A 963 3.55 16.51 4.04
N VAL A 964 4.69 17.18 4.14
CA VAL A 964 5.88 16.64 4.80
C VAL A 964 6.14 17.36 6.12
N GLY A 965 6.44 16.59 7.16
CA GLY A 965 6.80 17.12 8.46
C GLY A 965 8.30 17.45 8.64
N PRO A 966 8.74 17.71 9.89
CA PRO A 966 7.92 17.77 11.10
C PRO A 966 6.81 18.82 11.02
N ASN A 967 5.62 18.53 11.55
CA ASN A 967 4.57 19.52 11.80
C ASN A 967 3.93 19.20 13.17
N VAL A 968 3.69 20.22 14.00
CA VAL A 968 3.41 20.03 15.43
C VAL A 968 2.17 20.81 15.87
N PHE A 969 1.25 20.11 16.53
CA PHE A 969 0.16 20.68 17.31
C PHE A 969 0.44 20.43 18.80
N LEU A 970 0.80 21.47 19.56
CA LEU A 970 1.23 21.38 20.96
C LEU A 970 0.26 22.10 21.92
N ASN A 971 -0.17 21.42 22.99
CA ASN A 971 -1.01 22.02 24.06
C ASN A 971 -2.27 22.73 23.54
N ASN A 972 -2.87 22.22 22.47
CA ASN A 972 -4.04 22.81 21.83
C ASN A 972 -5.36 22.18 22.32
N THR A 973 -6.46 22.93 22.25
CA THR A 973 -7.80 22.45 22.63
C THR A 973 -8.81 22.69 21.52
N ALA A 974 -9.61 21.67 21.19
CA ALA A 974 -10.80 21.79 20.34
C ALA A 974 -12.02 21.19 21.04
N ILE A 975 -13.15 21.91 21.04
CA ILE A 975 -14.40 21.45 21.65
C ILE A 975 -15.60 21.62 20.72
N ARG A 976 -16.56 20.69 20.83
CA ARG A 976 -17.79 20.67 20.00
C ARG A 976 -17.55 20.54 18.49
N ASP A 977 -16.37 20.05 18.09
CA ASP A 977 -16.05 19.79 16.68
C ASP A 977 -17.01 18.76 16.06
N TYR A 978 -17.39 19.01 14.81
CA TYR A 978 -18.30 18.19 14.00
C TYR A 978 -17.59 17.09 13.20
N ALA A 979 -16.27 16.96 13.32
CA ALA A 979 -15.46 15.83 12.86
C ALA A 979 -14.13 15.79 13.64
N ASN A 980 -13.12 15.05 13.18
CA ASN A 980 -11.85 14.89 13.91
C ASN A 980 -10.80 15.93 13.47
N SER A 981 -9.85 16.25 14.36
CA SER A 981 -8.54 16.81 14.00
C SER A 981 -7.64 15.70 13.45
N GLU A 982 -7.07 15.89 12.27
CA GLU A 982 -6.55 14.78 11.48
C GLU A 982 -5.66 15.25 10.31
N PRO A 983 -4.68 14.44 9.86
CA PRO A 983 -4.34 14.45 8.45
C PRO A 983 -5.61 14.20 7.63
N HIS A 984 -5.89 15.04 6.65
CA HIS A 984 -7.22 15.09 6.05
C HIS A 984 -7.42 14.00 4.97
N HIS A 985 -6.40 13.78 4.13
CA HIS A 985 -6.41 12.81 3.03
C HIS A 985 -5.01 12.66 2.39
N ARG A 986 -4.74 11.51 1.73
CA ARG A 986 -3.62 11.30 0.80
C ARG A 986 -2.21 11.53 1.39
N TRP A 987 -1.82 10.65 2.31
CA TRP A 987 -0.44 10.43 2.77
C TRP A 987 0.34 11.70 3.16
N SER A 988 -0.17 12.41 4.15
CA SER A 988 0.65 13.34 4.94
C SER A 988 1.62 12.55 5.82
N VAL A 989 2.79 13.11 6.13
CA VAL A 989 3.83 12.42 6.92
C VAL A 989 4.43 13.28 8.05
N GLY A 990 4.71 12.68 9.20
CA GLY A 990 5.41 13.33 10.31
C GLY A 990 4.64 14.46 11.00
N GLY A 991 3.39 14.22 11.37
CA GLY A 991 2.62 15.10 12.26
C GLY A 991 2.63 14.64 13.71
N LEU A 992 2.84 15.57 14.64
CA LEU A 992 2.75 15.35 16.08
C LEU A 992 1.53 16.06 16.67
N TYR A 993 0.68 15.33 17.39
CA TYR A 993 -0.32 15.89 18.31
C TYR A 993 0.16 15.68 19.75
N ASP A 994 0.70 16.71 20.37
CA ASP A 994 1.30 16.68 21.72
C ASP A 994 0.40 17.45 22.70
N ASN A 995 -0.07 16.77 23.74
CA ASN A 995 -0.99 17.30 24.76
C ASN A 995 -2.29 17.90 24.19
N VAL A 996 -2.68 17.52 22.97
CA VAL A 996 -3.92 18.01 22.32
C VAL A 996 -5.14 17.39 22.98
N ALA A 997 -6.09 18.25 23.36
CA ALA A 997 -7.41 17.88 23.86
C ALA A 997 -8.47 18.05 22.76
N GLY A 998 -9.06 16.95 22.29
CA GLY A 998 -10.04 16.96 21.20
C GLY A 998 -10.33 15.57 20.64
N VAL A 999 -11.08 15.50 19.53
CA VAL A 999 -11.24 14.26 18.75
C VAL A 999 -10.14 14.22 17.70
N ILE A 1000 -9.36 13.13 17.65
CA ILE A 1000 -8.23 12.95 16.74
C ILE A 1000 -8.40 11.67 15.93
N ALA A 1001 -8.08 11.69 14.64
CA ALA A 1001 -8.02 10.49 13.81
C ALA A 1001 -6.79 10.48 12.89
N ILE A 1002 -6.02 9.40 12.93
CA ILE A 1002 -4.97 9.09 11.96
C ILE A 1002 -5.39 7.75 11.33
N GLU A 1003 -6.33 7.82 10.39
CA GLU A 1003 -7.06 6.65 9.91
C GLU A 1003 -6.87 6.40 8.40
N ASN A 1004 -7.18 5.18 7.96
CA ASN A 1004 -7.49 4.90 6.55
C ASN A 1004 -8.92 5.38 6.27
N ARG A 1005 -9.05 6.35 5.38
CA ARG A 1005 -10.31 7.02 5.05
C ARG A 1005 -10.97 6.48 3.80
N LEU A 1006 -10.34 5.49 3.15
CA LEU A 1006 -10.81 4.82 1.93
C LEU A 1006 -11.58 5.77 0.99
N SER A 1007 -12.90 5.58 0.90
CA SER A 1007 -13.79 6.23 -0.06
C SER A 1007 -14.37 7.58 0.39
N PHE A 1008 -13.95 8.13 1.53
CA PHE A 1008 -14.27 9.52 1.87
C PHE A 1008 -13.72 10.49 0.80
N GLY A 1009 -14.47 11.57 0.56
CA GLY A 1009 -14.20 12.53 -0.51
C GLY A 1009 -13.99 11.84 -1.86
N THR A 1010 -12.96 12.22 -2.60
CA THR A 1010 -12.65 11.62 -3.92
C THR A 1010 -11.64 10.47 -3.82
N GLY A 1011 -11.65 9.67 -2.75
CA GLY A 1011 -10.62 8.67 -2.46
C GLY A 1011 -9.54 9.22 -1.54
N HIS A 1012 -9.93 9.53 -0.30
CA HIS A 1012 -9.04 10.08 0.72
C HIS A 1012 -7.95 9.10 1.18
N GLY A 1013 -8.26 7.79 1.21
CA GLY A 1013 -7.29 6.71 1.50
C GLY A 1013 -6.54 6.86 2.83
N TRP A 1014 -5.33 6.30 2.92
CA TRP A 1014 -4.43 6.48 4.06
C TRP A 1014 -4.11 7.96 4.27
N ALA A 1015 -4.57 8.56 5.36
CA ALA A 1015 -4.38 9.99 5.54
C ALA A 1015 -3.00 10.36 6.11
N GLY A 1016 -2.51 9.61 7.09
CA GLY A 1016 -1.24 9.90 7.78
C GLY A 1016 -0.34 8.68 7.94
N ALA A 1017 0.97 8.92 7.85
CA ALA A 1017 2.04 7.95 8.08
C ALA A 1017 3.18 8.57 8.91
N TYR A 1018 3.81 7.80 9.82
CA TYR A 1018 4.79 8.30 10.79
C TYR A 1018 4.29 9.49 11.64
N TYR A 1019 2.99 9.50 11.93
CA TYR A 1019 2.38 10.41 12.89
C TYR A 1019 2.55 9.89 14.32
N VAL A 1020 2.65 10.83 15.26
CA VAL A 1020 2.73 10.55 16.70
C VAL A 1020 1.61 11.30 17.42
N THR A 1021 0.97 10.65 18.38
CA THR A 1021 0.17 11.33 19.40
C THR A 1021 0.78 11.09 20.77
N TRP A 1022 0.89 12.13 21.59
CA TRP A 1022 1.58 12.11 22.87
C TRP A 1022 0.74 12.76 23.97
N ASN A 1023 0.43 12.00 25.03
CA ASN A 1023 -0.35 12.44 26.20
C ASN A 1023 -1.69 13.15 25.87
N THR A 1024 -2.25 12.88 24.68
CA THR A 1024 -3.48 13.47 24.15
C THR A 1024 -4.73 12.99 24.92
N LYS A 1025 -5.83 13.74 24.78
CA LYS A 1025 -7.07 13.48 25.52
C LYS A 1025 -8.31 13.66 24.65
N GLY A 1026 -9.23 12.69 24.71
CA GLY A 1026 -10.54 12.79 24.05
C GLY A 1026 -10.97 11.47 23.42
N ARG A 1027 -11.21 11.46 22.10
CA ARG A 1027 -11.37 10.22 21.32
C ARG A 1027 -10.27 10.16 20.27
N LEU A 1028 -9.61 9.00 20.16
CA LEU A 1028 -8.47 8.80 19.27
C LEU A 1028 -8.64 7.54 18.40
N THR A 1029 -8.51 7.71 17.09
CA THR A 1029 -8.25 6.63 16.12
C THR A 1029 -6.80 6.73 15.67
N VAL A 1030 -6.05 5.62 15.67
CA VAL A 1030 -4.74 5.51 14.99
C VAL A 1030 -4.66 4.16 14.30
N HIS A 1031 -4.45 4.17 12.98
CA HIS A 1031 -4.18 3.00 12.14
C HIS A 1031 -2.77 3.08 11.57
N SER A 1032 -2.18 1.95 11.17
CA SER A 1032 -0.87 1.89 10.51
C SER A 1032 -1.00 1.44 9.05
N PRO A 1033 -0.55 2.22 8.05
CA PRO A 1033 -0.48 1.73 6.67
C PRO A 1033 0.59 0.64 6.49
N PRO A 1034 0.50 -0.22 5.45
CA PRO A 1034 1.41 -1.35 5.27
C PRO A 1034 2.92 -1.03 5.17
N THR A 1035 3.30 0.22 4.86
CA THR A 1035 4.72 0.64 4.75
C THR A 1035 5.08 1.82 5.67
N ALA A 1036 4.35 2.05 6.76
CA ALA A 1036 4.73 3.04 7.78
C ALA A 1036 3.96 2.84 9.09
N LEU A 1037 4.60 3.15 10.21
CA LEU A 1037 3.96 3.08 11.52
C LEU A 1037 3.29 4.40 11.91
N ASN A 1038 2.27 4.36 12.76
CA ASN A 1038 1.78 5.53 13.50
C ASN A 1038 1.71 5.20 15.00
N TRP A 1039 2.09 6.14 15.87
CA TRP A 1039 2.25 5.91 17.32
C TRP A 1039 1.16 6.61 18.15
N ALA A 1040 0.68 5.94 19.20
CA ALA A 1040 -0.28 6.45 20.17
C ALA A 1040 0.23 6.28 21.61
N VAL A 1041 0.87 7.33 22.14
CA VAL A 1041 1.61 7.29 23.40
C VAL A 1041 0.87 8.04 24.50
N GLY A 1042 0.61 7.37 25.63
CA GLY A 1042 0.06 7.99 26.85
C GLY A 1042 -1.35 8.55 26.74
N HIS A 1043 -2.10 8.19 25.69
CA HIS A 1043 -3.44 8.73 25.42
C HIS A 1043 -4.43 8.38 26.53
N VAL A 1044 -5.22 9.36 27.00
CA VAL A 1044 -6.27 9.17 28.01
C VAL A 1044 -7.64 9.54 27.43
N GLY A 1045 -8.44 8.53 27.11
CA GLY A 1045 -9.74 8.73 26.47
C GLY A 1045 -10.31 7.48 25.82
N GLU A 1046 -11.21 7.70 24.85
CA GLU A 1046 -11.83 6.66 24.03
C GLU A 1046 -10.90 6.26 22.87
N LYS A 1047 -10.45 5.00 22.84
CA LYS A 1047 -9.87 4.41 21.62
C LYS A 1047 -11.00 4.03 20.67
N SER A 1048 -10.93 4.51 19.44
CA SER A 1048 -11.91 4.23 18.38
C SER A 1048 -11.30 3.41 17.25
N LEU A 1049 -12.12 2.63 16.56
CA LEU A 1049 -11.72 1.76 15.44
C LEU A 1049 -11.74 2.47 14.07
N GLY A 1050 -12.04 3.77 14.05
CA GLY A 1050 -12.10 4.57 12.83
C GLY A 1050 -13.34 4.34 11.96
N SER A 1051 -13.41 5.13 10.88
CA SER A 1051 -14.56 5.23 9.99
C SER A 1051 -14.79 4.00 9.09
N PHE A 1052 -13.73 3.20 8.88
CA PHE A 1052 -13.72 2.03 7.99
C PHE A 1052 -13.07 0.80 8.65
N ALA A 1053 -13.47 0.52 9.89
CA ALA A 1053 -13.01 -0.64 10.65
C ALA A 1053 -13.37 -1.99 9.98
N PRO A 1054 -12.56 -3.05 10.15
CA PRO A 1054 -11.23 -3.05 10.77
C PRO A 1054 -10.14 -2.51 9.82
N GLN A 1055 -9.04 -2.04 10.41
CA GLN A 1055 -7.80 -1.67 9.73
C GLN A 1055 -6.63 -2.07 10.65
N PRO A 1056 -5.40 -2.26 10.13
CA PRO A 1056 -4.22 -2.45 10.97
C PRO A 1056 -4.05 -1.28 11.96
N ASP A 1057 -3.85 -1.61 13.24
CA ASP A 1057 -3.87 -0.67 14.36
C ASP A 1057 -2.55 0.12 14.51
N GLY A 1058 -2.58 1.25 15.22
CA GLY A 1058 -1.39 2.00 15.62
C GLY A 1058 -0.51 1.25 16.64
N TYR A 1059 0.73 1.71 16.87
CA TYR A 1059 1.50 1.26 18.04
C TYR A 1059 1.06 2.05 19.27
N TRP A 1060 0.15 1.44 20.05
CA TRP A 1060 -0.33 2.00 21.32
C TRP A 1060 0.64 1.69 22.47
N ILE A 1061 1.07 2.73 23.17
CA ILE A 1061 2.00 2.66 24.30
C ILE A 1061 1.35 3.38 25.49
N SER A 1062 1.19 2.70 26.63
CA SER A 1062 0.56 3.26 27.84
C SER A 1062 -0.86 3.83 27.61
N PHE A 1063 -1.72 3.12 26.87
CA PHE A 1063 -3.12 3.53 26.69
C PHE A 1063 -3.85 3.62 28.04
N GLY A 1064 -4.57 4.73 28.26
CA GLY A 1064 -5.27 5.03 29.52
C GLY A 1064 -4.40 5.70 30.59
N ARG A 1065 -3.08 5.84 30.39
CA ARG A 1065 -2.15 6.38 31.40
C ARG A 1065 -1.05 7.23 30.76
N ARG A 1066 -0.99 8.53 31.08
CA ARG A 1066 0.07 9.43 30.60
C ARG A 1066 1.48 8.92 30.89
N VAL A 1067 2.39 9.14 29.96
CA VAL A 1067 3.83 8.84 30.06
C VAL A 1067 4.61 10.07 30.50
N GLU A 1068 5.85 9.86 30.94
CA GLU A 1068 6.85 10.92 31.05
C GLU A 1068 7.85 10.84 29.88
N PRO A 1069 8.40 11.96 29.39
CA PRO A 1069 8.10 13.34 29.77
C PRO A 1069 6.66 13.78 29.38
N GLU A 1070 6.08 14.77 30.07
CA GLU A 1070 4.72 15.23 29.77
C GLU A 1070 4.53 15.62 28.29
N SER A 1071 5.53 16.23 27.65
CA SER A 1071 5.54 16.57 26.22
C SER A 1071 6.79 16.02 25.53
N LEU A 1072 6.58 15.41 24.35
CA LEU A 1072 7.64 14.93 23.46
C LEU A 1072 8.39 16.10 22.82
N TYR A 1073 7.65 17.07 22.27
CA TYR A 1073 8.25 18.20 21.56
C TYR A 1073 9.09 19.09 22.49
N LEU A 1074 8.63 19.32 23.74
CA LEU A 1074 9.38 20.12 24.71
C LEU A 1074 10.64 19.40 25.19
N GLN A 1075 10.60 18.09 25.42
CA GLN A 1075 11.80 17.31 25.75
C GLN A 1075 12.80 17.30 24.57
N GLN A 1076 12.32 17.04 23.36
CA GLN A 1076 13.17 17.08 22.15
C GLN A 1076 13.83 18.44 21.96
N LEU A 1077 13.12 19.53 22.29
CA LEU A 1077 13.65 20.88 22.23
C LEU A 1077 14.68 21.16 23.33
N ALA A 1078 14.45 20.68 24.56
CA ALA A 1078 15.43 20.74 25.65
C ALA A 1078 16.70 19.92 25.33
N ASP A 1079 16.54 18.70 24.81
CA ASP A 1079 17.65 17.82 24.41
C ASP A 1079 18.49 18.41 23.26
N ARG A 1080 17.88 19.25 22.40
CA ARG A 1080 18.53 19.89 21.25
C ARG A 1080 19.14 21.26 21.56
N LEU A 1081 18.48 22.10 22.34
CA LEU A 1081 18.83 23.53 22.53
C LEU A 1081 18.87 24.00 24.00
N GLY A 1082 18.56 23.14 24.97
CA GLY A 1082 18.48 23.48 26.40
C GLY A 1082 17.11 24.01 26.85
N PRO A 1083 16.85 24.04 28.17
CA PRO A 1083 15.57 24.48 28.74
C PRO A 1083 15.28 25.97 28.46
N GLU A 1084 16.31 26.79 28.21
CA GLU A 1084 16.16 28.19 27.81
C GLU A 1084 15.38 28.33 26.49
N ALA A 1085 15.56 27.41 25.54
CA ALA A 1085 14.83 27.38 24.27
C ALA A 1085 13.35 26.97 24.46
N VAL A 1086 13.08 26.11 25.46
CA VAL A 1086 11.71 25.74 25.88
C VAL A 1086 11.01 26.92 26.57
N ALA A 1087 11.72 27.63 27.45
CA ALA A 1087 11.23 28.86 28.06
C ALA A 1087 10.94 29.96 27.01
N ALA A 1088 11.82 30.12 26.02
CA ALA A 1088 11.72 31.13 24.96
C ALA A 1088 10.48 30.99 24.05
N ILE A 1089 9.89 29.79 23.96
CA ILE A 1089 8.64 29.54 23.21
C ILE A 1089 7.39 29.48 24.11
N GLY A 1090 7.50 29.85 25.39
CA GLY A 1090 6.36 30.04 26.31
C GLY A 1090 6.20 29.01 27.42
N TYR A 1091 7.19 28.16 27.71
CA TYR A 1091 7.11 27.16 28.80
C TYR A 1091 8.23 27.30 29.85
N PRO A 1092 8.33 28.43 30.57
CA PRO A 1092 9.41 28.68 31.54
C PRO A 1092 9.35 27.84 32.82
N GLU A 1093 8.28 27.05 33.01
CA GLU A 1093 8.11 26.17 34.18
C GLU A 1093 8.45 24.70 33.88
N TYR A 1094 8.71 24.35 32.62
CA TYR A 1094 9.17 23.02 32.19
C TYR A 1094 10.62 22.77 32.67
N LYS A 1095 10.91 21.56 33.16
CA LYS A 1095 12.15 21.20 33.87
C LYS A 1095 12.52 19.75 33.65
#